data_AF-M7NTK7-F1
#
_entry.id   AF-M7NTK7-F1
#
_cell.length_a   1.000
_cell.length_b   1.000
_cell.length_c   1.000
_cell.angle_alpha   90.00
_cell.angle_beta   90.00
_cell.angle_gamma   90.00
#
_symmetry.space_group_name_H-M   'P 1'
#
loop_
_entity.id
_entity.type
_entity.pdbx_description
1 polymer ?
#
loop_
_entity_poly.entity_id
_entity_poly.type
_entity_poly.pdbx_seq_one_letter_code
_entity_poly.pdbx_strand_id
1 'polypeptide(L)'
;MTLNSPKIISKRYQPHKNLEKKKIKNQYLRVMVHKEVQNSHHHRSSMKKIHKKFKSKKKSKKRIERVFLGISPKKHTTLKADRKNTKKQIRDNKKEKIVGKNNVYTGSFGVSKLVVIVSLCTNVNPLKVVENLNKSIDIDTEDFVGVSDVFNIERFKQKLQYIIPKRDFLDIIDYCKVSDFVILLMSAKEDVDMFGEICLRSIQAQGISTVIPVVQHLDDLSSSKKKVDVKKSLLSFINHFFPEEQKIFTIDGLQDALNVIRMICVQIPSGIQWRDDRSYVLAENVTWKDLDDSTKGVLIIKGIVRSKPLNIDRLVCIPGWGDYQIDRIIILGLNEFNNKKKNNSMIEDVEETIIFPTENQDSLEELAPVIEDMEDMNGNANQEKKKRKSVHIDDYCYFSDDSDTIKRPRRLPYGTSDYQAAWILDSDSDASEDTSNMDVDNSSSNEHSNSESFEYNDEEDDSDNDQIDDDQSKMSIESLPEDENINDRQKEREEDRDFPDEVIVSSDVSLKKRFKKYRGLKNFRTSPWDPNEYNSDTPYYWRRIYKFGNYKTTKKRVIKQALNDGIKPGTCIIIEIRNCEKEIFSTYSSTSPFIIFSLLQYEHFLTASNFLITQNSGYELPVKSKDELILQYGPRRILVKPLFSQSSNTRSVNNVHKFERYLQKGRSSIASVVCPIFFGNIPILLLKSTLSGFSLVATGSFFNVDHSRIISKRVILTGYPFRIYKKIVIVRYMFFNSDDVEWFKPIQLFTKYGRVGYIKESLGTHGYFKAIFDRRINQQDTVAMNLYKRIYPSLGKIWRPQI
;
A
#
# COMPACT_ATOMS: atom_id res chain seq x y z
N MET A 1 -41.30 37.80 46.51
CA MET A 1 -40.64 38.32 47.72
C MET A 1 -39.13 38.19 47.54
N THR A 2 -38.40 39.30 47.70
CA THR A 2 -37.12 39.47 48.46
C THR A 2 -35.98 38.43 48.37
N LEU A 3 -34.67 38.74 48.37
CA LEU A 3 -33.88 40.01 48.31
C LEU A 3 -32.37 39.64 48.16
N ASN A 4 -31.54 40.60 47.70
CA ASN A 4 -30.09 40.78 47.98
C ASN A 4 -28.96 39.85 47.42
N SER A 5 -28.13 40.47 46.55
CA SER A 5 -26.65 40.69 46.58
C SER A 5 -25.81 40.24 47.82
N PRO A 6 -24.45 40.08 47.76
CA PRO A 6 -23.40 40.81 46.98
C PRO A 6 -22.33 39.91 46.29
N LYS A 7 -21.30 40.34 45.51
CA LYS A 7 -20.51 41.57 45.20
C LYS A 7 -19.11 41.68 45.90
N ILE A 8 -18.05 42.03 45.12
CA ILE A 8 -16.69 42.56 45.47
C ILE A 8 -15.68 41.53 46.12
N ILE A 9 -14.39 41.32 45.75
CA ILE A 9 -13.08 42.08 45.91
C ILE A 9 -11.93 41.20 45.28
N SER A 10 -10.66 41.58 45.01
CA SER A 10 -10.03 42.66 44.20
C SER A 10 -8.47 42.44 44.07
N LYS A 11 -7.79 43.05 43.06
CA LYS A 11 -6.30 43.27 42.91
C LYS A 11 -5.40 42.04 42.58
N ARG A 12 -4.55 42.05 41.53
CA ARG A 12 -3.28 42.81 41.23
C ARG A 12 -2.10 42.53 42.19
N TYR A 13 -1.06 41.78 41.76
CA TYR A 13 0.25 42.30 41.30
C TYR A 13 1.22 41.20 40.79
N GLN A 14 2.34 41.61 40.17
CA GLN A 14 3.38 40.78 39.53
C GLN A 14 4.34 40.08 40.53
N PRO A 15 5.32 39.28 40.04
CA PRO A 15 6.67 39.88 39.95
C PRO A 15 7.48 39.59 38.65
N HIS A 16 8.52 40.43 38.49
CA HIS A 16 9.50 40.50 37.40
C HIS A 16 10.27 39.19 37.08
N LYS A 17 10.74 39.07 35.82
CA LYS A 17 12.19 39.22 35.52
C LYS A 17 12.52 39.61 34.07
N ASN A 18 13.66 40.29 33.95
CA ASN A 18 14.09 41.12 32.84
C ASN A 18 14.85 40.37 31.71
N LEU A 19 14.88 41.03 30.54
CA LEU A 19 15.99 41.09 29.57
C LEU A 19 16.85 39.84 29.33
N GLU A 20 16.70 39.25 28.13
CA GLU A 20 17.80 39.18 27.15
C GLU A 20 17.32 38.72 25.75
N LYS A 21 18.22 38.80 24.74
CA LYS A 21 18.07 38.26 23.36
C LYS A 21 17.17 39.04 22.39
N LYS A 22 17.38 40.36 22.29
CA LYS A 22 17.31 41.06 20.99
C LYS A 22 18.54 40.68 20.13
N LYS A 23 18.45 39.59 19.37
CA LYS A 23 19.24 39.25 18.16
C LYS A 23 18.72 37.91 17.60
N ILE A 24 18.84 37.70 16.28
CA ILE A 24 18.37 36.49 15.57
C ILE A 24 16.84 36.37 15.42
N LYS A 25 16.24 37.28 14.63
CA LYS A 25 14.97 37.02 13.91
C LYS A 25 14.82 37.99 12.73
N ASN A 26 15.74 37.88 11.76
CA ASN A 26 15.68 38.61 10.49
C ASN A 26 16.24 37.75 9.35
N GLN A 27 15.60 36.61 9.14
CA GLN A 27 15.75 35.72 7.99
C GLN A 27 14.49 34.84 7.91
N TYR A 28 14.03 34.54 6.69
CA TYR A 28 12.82 33.74 6.39
C TYR A 28 11.45 34.34 6.76
N LEU A 29 11.01 35.37 6.02
CA LEU A 29 9.60 35.54 5.57
C LEU A 29 9.41 36.79 4.67
N ARG A 30 9.58 36.61 3.35
CA ARG A 30 8.94 37.39 2.26
C ARG A 30 9.45 36.90 0.90
N VAL A 31 8.65 36.07 0.23
CA VAL A 31 8.82 35.67 -1.18
C VAL A 31 7.43 35.67 -1.82
N MET A 32 7.32 36.21 -3.04
CA MET A 32 6.07 36.61 -3.72
C MET A 32 5.44 37.86 -3.06
N VAL A 33 5.04 38.93 -3.77
CA VAL A 33 4.60 39.10 -5.18
C VAL A 33 5.32 40.30 -5.85
N HIS A 34 5.03 40.55 -7.14
CA HIS A 34 5.46 41.67 -8.02
C HIS A 34 6.81 41.54 -8.74
N LYS A 35 6.72 41.24 -10.05
CA LYS A 35 7.74 41.53 -11.07
C LYS A 35 7.27 42.75 -11.86
N GLU A 36 7.81 43.91 -11.55
CA GLU A 36 7.80 45.05 -12.49
C GLU A 36 9.09 45.08 -13.30
N VAL A 37 8.99 45.61 -14.52
CA VAL A 37 10.11 45.71 -15.46
C VAL A 37 10.77 47.08 -15.30
N GLN A 38 12.03 47.11 -14.88
CA GLN A 38 12.87 48.29 -15.00
C GLN A 38 14.13 48.00 -15.81
N ASN A 39 14.30 48.75 -16.90
CA ASN A 39 15.54 48.82 -17.67
C ASN A 39 16.53 49.72 -16.95
N SER A 40 17.72 49.22 -16.63
CA SER A 40 18.85 50.07 -16.21
C SER A 40 19.84 50.28 -17.36
N HIS A 41 19.97 51.53 -17.80
CA HIS A 41 21.03 51.96 -18.70
C HIS A 41 22.34 52.12 -17.91
N HIS A 42 23.43 51.51 -18.38
CA HIS A 42 24.78 51.80 -17.88
C HIS A 42 25.65 52.36 -19.01
N HIS A 43 26.22 53.54 -18.75
CA HIS A 43 27.10 54.25 -19.67
C HIS A 43 28.44 53.54 -19.85
N ARG A 44 29.03 53.67 -21.04
CA ARG A 44 30.41 53.23 -21.33
C ARG A 44 31.42 54.06 -20.55
N SER A 45 32.39 53.43 -19.92
CA SER A 45 33.68 54.06 -19.58
C SER A 45 34.72 53.77 -20.67
N SER A 46 35.58 54.75 -20.94
CA SER A 46 36.54 54.73 -22.05
C SER A 46 37.96 54.34 -21.61
N MET A 47 38.73 53.80 -22.57
CA MET A 47 40.20 53.75 -22.63
C MET A 47 41.00 53.31 -21.37
N LYS A 48 41.54 52.08 -21.42
CA LYS A 48 42.96 51.85 -21.06
C LYS A 48 43.63 50.97 -22.12
N LYS A 49 44.64 51.52 -22.81
CA LYS A 49 45.57 50.77 -23.68
C LYS A 49 46.43 49.88 -22.78
N ILE A 50 46.59 48.59 -23.12
CA ILE A 50 47.58 47.71 -22.49
C ILE A 50 48.61 47.32 -23.54
N HIS A 51 49.89 47.55 -23.24
CA HIS A 51 51.00 47.39 -24.18
C HIS A 51 51.22 45.90 -24.54
N LYS A 52 51.44 45.62 -25.83
CA LYS A 52 51.90 44.29 -26.29
C LYS A 52 53.36 44.10 -25.88
N LYS A 53 53.68 43.02 -25.16
CA LYS A 53 55.07 42.59 -24.96
C LYS A 53 55.65 42.00 -26.25
N PHE A 54 56.94 42.25 -26.49
CA PHE A 54 57.69 41.82 -27.67
C PHE A 54 57.77 40.29 -27.79
N LYS A 55 57.74 39.76 -29.01
CA LYS A 55 58.03 38.34 -29.29
C LYS A 55 59.52 38.18 -29.63
N SER A 56 60.26 37.40 -28.85
CA SER A 56 61.58 36.91 -29.25
C SER A 56 61.44 35.78 -30.29
N LYS A 57 62.38 35.73 -31.24
CA LYS A 57 62.41 34.71 -32.31
C LYS A 57 63.25 33.49 -31.88
N LYS A 58 62.83 32.30 -32.37
CA LYS A 58 63.53 31.00 -32.38
C LYS A 58 63.78 30.32 -31.01
N LYS A 59 63.10 29.18 -30.81
CA LYS A 59 63.75 27.92 -30.37
C LYS A 59 63.17 26.75 -31.18
N SER A 60 63.94 25.67 -31.27
CA SER A 60 63.93 24.65 -32.33
C SER A 60 62.93 23.51 -32.14
N LYS A 61 62.68 22.78 -33.24
CA LYS A 61 61.97 21.48 -33.24
C LYS A 61 62.71 20.44 -32.39
N LYS A 62 61.97 19.41 -31.94
CA LYS A 62 62.39 18.20 -31.18
C LYS A 62 62.50 18.33 -29.65
N ARG A 63 61.35 18.31 -28.97
CA ARG A 63 61.15 17.55 -27.71
C ARG A 63 59.65 17.24 -27.58
N ILE A 64 59.27 15.96 -27.64
CA ILE A 64 57.88 15.52 -27.44
C ILE A 64 57.72 15.22 -25.96
N GLU A 65 57.38 16.22 -25.17
CA GLU A 65 56.83 16.02 -23.83
C GLU A 65 55.31 16.00 -23.93
N ARG A 66 54.72 14.83 -23.69
CA ARG A 66 53.26 14.69 -23.54
C ARG A 66 52.84 15.28 -22.20
N VAL A 67 52.85 16.61 -22.09
CA VAL A 67 52.11 17.29 -21.04
C VAL A 67 50.63 16.98 -21.30
N PHE A 68 50.04 16.14 -20.46
CA PHE A 68 48.59 16.00 -20.37
C PHE A 68 48.02 17.32 -19.88
N LEU A 69 47.80 18.24 -20.82
CA LEU A 69 47.00 19.44 -20.60
C LEU A 69 45.59 18.97 -20.25
N GLY A 70 45.29 18.93 -18.96
CA GLY A 70 43.95 18.67 -18.46
C GLY A 70 42.98 19.60 -19.18
N ILE A 71 42.07 19.01 -19.96
CA ILE A 71 41.06 19.74 -20.73
C ILE A 71 40.04 20.26 -19.73
N SER A 72 40.39 21.37 -19.07
CA SER A 72 39.40 22.24 -18.47
C SER A 72 38.44 22.64 -19.60
N PRO A 73 37.11 22.41 -19.46
CA PRO A 73 36.17 22.72 -20.52
C PRO A 73 36.21 24.23 -20.74
N LYS A 74 36.75 24.65 -21.89
CA LYS A 74 36.74 26.05 -22.30
C LYS A 74 35.30 26.53 -22.23
N LYS A 75 35.01 27.50 -21.36
CA LYS A 75 33.69 28.12 -21.25
C LYS A 75 33.36 28.76 -22.60
N HIS A 76 32.63 28.04 -23.44
CA HIS A 76 32.16 28.57 -24.71
C HIS A 76 31.28 29.79 -24.41
N THR A 77 31.79 30.97 -24.72
CA THR A 77 31.02 32.21 -24.76
C THR A 77 30.06 32.11 -25.96
N THR A 78 28.98 31.38 -25.78
CA THR A 78 27.95 31.12 -26.80
C THR A 78 27.53 32.43 -27.44
N LEU A 79 27.69 32.53 -28.75
CA LEU A 79 27.32 33.71 -29.53
C LEU A 79 25.82 33.95 -29.39
N LYS A 80 25.37 35.19 -29.58
CA LYS A 80 23.93 35.49 -29.59
C LYS A 80 23.19 34.66 -30.64
N ALA A 81 23.85 34.33 -31.76
CA ALA A 81 23.37 33.42 -32.79
C ALA A 81 23.19 31.98 -32.23
N ASP A 82 24.21 31.39 -31.62
CA ASP A 82 24.14 30.04 -31.03
C ASP A 82 23.01 29.93 -30.00
N ARG A 83 22.85 30.96 -29.14
CA ARG A 83 21.76 31.03 -28.15
C ARG A 83 20.37 31.12 -28.81
N LYS A 84 20.26 31.74 -29.99
CA LYS A 84 19.01 31.80 -30.77
C LYS A 84 18.75 30.47 -31.48
N ASN A 85 19.77 29.85 -32.05
CA ASN A 85 19.68 28.57 -32.77
C ASN A 85 19.35 27.40 -31.82
N THR A 86 20.04 27.30 -30.68
CA THR A 86 19.72 26.33 -29.62
C THR A 86 18.29 26.50 -29.08
N LYS A 87 17.84 27.74 -28.83
CA LYS A 87 16.44 28.00 -28.48
C LYS A 87 15.46 27.62 -29.59
N LYS A 88 15.81 27.84 -30.86
CA LYS A 88 15.01 27.41 -32.02
C LYS A 88 14.90 25.88 -32.06
N GLN A 89 16.01 25.15 -32.00
CA GLN A 89 16.05 23.69 -31.94
C GLN A 89 15.21 23.15 -30.77
N ILE A 90 15.38 23.67 -29.56
CA ILE A 90 14.58 23.25 -28.39
C ILE A 90 13.08 23.50 -28.60
N ARG A 91 12.71 24.62 -29.24
CA ARG A 91 11.30 24.94 -29.54
C ARG A 91 10.74 24.00 -30.61
N ASP A 92 11.49 23.77 -31.68
CA ASP A 92 11.02 23.01 -32.83
C ASP A 92 10.94 21.51 -32.46
N ASN A 93 11.93 20.96 -31.73
CA ASN A 93 11.86 19.62 -31.10
C ASN A 93 10.69 19.48 -30.09
N LYS A 94 10.29 20.56 -29.40
CA LYS A 94 9.10 20.55 -28.53
C LYS A 94 7.80 20.55 -29.33
N LYS A 95 7.74 21.28 -30.45
CA LYS A 95 6.59 21.25 -31.38
C LYS A 95 6.39 19.86 -31.97
N GLU A 96 7.45 19.24 -32.48
CA GLU A 96 7.42 17.87 -33.02
C GLU A 96 6.88 16.87 -32.00
N LYS A 97 7.29 16.97 -30.73
CA LYS A 97 6.76 16.12 -29.64
C LYS A 97 5.28 16.34 -29.34
N ILE A 98 4.77 17.56 -29.48
CA ILE A 98 3.35 17.87 -29.29
C ILE A 98 2.54 17.38 -30.50
N VAL A 99 3.01 17.62 -31.72
CA VAL A 99 2.39 17.14 -32.95
C VAL A 99 2.35 15.61 -32.98
N GLY A 100 3.46 14.93 -32.67
CA GLY A 100 3.52 13.46 -32.62
C GLY A 100 2.53 12.84 -31.62
N LYS A 101 2.23 13.51 -30.50
CA LYS A 101 1.16 13.09 -29.58
C LYS A 101 -0.24 13.30 -30.18
N ASN A 102 -0.45 14.41 -30.88
CA ASN A 102 -1.75 14.75 -31.46
C ASN A 102 -2.08 13.88 -32.69
N ASN A 103 -1.07 13.47 -33.46
CA ASN A 103 -1.19 12.67 -34.68
C ASN A 103 -1.95 11.34 -34.50
N VAL A 104 -1.97 10.79 -33.27
CA VAL A 104 -2.74 9.57 -32.95
C VAL A 104 -4.25 9.81 -33.03
N TYR A 105 -4.71 11.02 -32.71
CA TYR A 105 -6.12 11.41 -32.68
C TYR A 105 -6.58 12.14 -33.95
N THR A 106 -5.66 12.75 -34.72
CA THR A 106 -6.01 13.59 -35.87
C THR A 106 -5.94 12.85 -37.20
N GLY A 107 -7.06 12.84 -37.94
CA GLY A 107 -7.14 12.33 -39.31
C GLY A 107 -8.38 11.44 -39.52
N SER A 108 -8.65 11.08 -40.78
CA SER A 108 -9.76 10.15 -41.12
C SER A 108 -9.61 8.79 -40.42
N PHE A 109 -8.36 8.39 -40.17
CA PHE A 109 -7.97 7.14 -39.51
C PHE A 109 -7.48 7.36 -38.05
N GLY A 110 -7.80 8.52 -37.44
CA GLY A 110 -7.46 8.81 -36.04
C GLY A 110 -8.26 7.96 -35.04
N VAL A 111 -7.67 7.75 -33.86
CA VAL A 111 -8.28 7.00 -32.74
C VAL A 111 -9.43 7.78 -32.11
N SER A 112 -10.50 7.09 -31.71
CA SER A 112 -11.59 7.69 -30.93
C SER A 112 -11.10 8.13 -29.55
N LYS A 113 -11.35 9.40 -29.21
CA LYS A 113 -11.17 9.92 -27.85
C LYS A 113 -12.29 9.40 -26.95
N LEU A 114 -11.91 8.81 -25.82
CA LEU A 114 -12.85 8.20 -24.88
C LEU A 114 -13.36 9.24 -23.87
N VAL A 115 -14.67 9.49 -23.87
CA VAL A 115 -15.34 10.47 -23.00
C VAL A 115 -16.28 9.75 -22.04
N VAL A 116 -15.89 9.60 -20.77
CA VAL A 116 -16.74 8.97 -19.74
C VAL A 116 -17.59 10.03 -19.03
N ILE A 117 -18.86 9.74 -18.80
CA ILE A 117 -19.82 10.64 -18.17
C ILE A 117 -20.25 10.07 -16.82
N VAL A 118 -19.72 10.62 -15.71
CA VAL A 118 -19.98 10.12 -14.35
C VAL A 118 -21.12 10.91 -13.70
N SER A 119 -22.20 10.23 -13.33
CA SER A 119 -23.31 10.80 -12.57
C SER A 119 -23.04 10.77 -11.05
N LEU A 120 -22.93 11.95 -10.44
CA LEU A 120 -22.66 12.06 -9.00
C LEU A 120 -23.94 12.00 -8.16
N CYS A 121 -25.01 12.66 -8.61
CA CYS A 121 -26.34 12.67 -7.96
C CYS A 121 -27.28 11.64 -8.60
N THR A 122 -28.33 11.21 -7.89
CA THR A 122 -29.32 10.24 -8.41
C THR A 122 -30.23 10.80 -9.50
N ASN A 123 -30.62 12.07 -9.40
CA ASN A 123 -31.57 12.76 -10.30
C ASN A 123 -31.00 13.12 -11.69
N VAL A 124 -29.68 12.94 -11.88
CA VAL A 124 -28.94 13.38 -13.07
C VAL A 124 -29.06 12.35 -14.20
N ASN A 125 -29.45 12.79 -15.40
CA ASN A 125 -29.57 11.91 -16.56
C ASN A 125 -28.40 12.11 -17.56
N PRO A 126 -27.50 11.12 -17.72
CA PRO A 126 -26.35 11.22 -18.61
C PRO A 126 -26.70 11.11 -20.10
N LEU A 127 -27.82 10.49 -20.48
CA LEU A 127 -28.26 10.42 -21.89
C LEU A 127 -28.57 11.82 -22.43
N LYS A 128 -29.34 12.61 -21.65
CA LYS A 128 -29.65 14.01 -21.97
C LYS A 128 -28.41 14.89 -22.16
N VAL A 129 -27.29 14.53 -21.51
CA VAL A 129 -26.00 15.21 -21.74
C VAL A 129 -25.46 14.89 -23.13
N VAL A 130 -25.43 13.61 -23.52
CA VAL A 130 -24.94 13.19 -24.84
C VAL A 130 -25.84 13.74 -25.95
N GLU A 131 -27.16 13.66 -25.78
CA GLU A 131 -28.15 14.31 -26.65
C GLU A 131 -27.82 15.80 -26.85
N ASN A 132 -27.71 16.59 -25.77
CA ASN A 132 -27.52 18.03 -25.87
C ASN A 132 -26.13 18.41 -26.43
N LEU A 133 -25.11 17.59 -26.17
CA LEU A 133 -23.81 17.73 -26.82
C LEU A 133 -23.96 17.49 -28.33
N ASN A 134 -24.49 16.34 -28.76
CA ASN A 134 -24.54 15.98 -30.17
C ASN A 134 -25.54 16.83 -30.99
N LYS A 135 -26.68 17.23 -30.41
CA LYS A 135 -27.59 18.26 -30.97
C LYS A 135 -26.89 19.59 -31.23
N SER A 136 -25.85 19.94 -30.47
CA SER A 136 -25.07 21.16 -30.70
C SER A 136 -24.13 21.07 -31.92
N ILE A 137 -23.98 19.88 -32.52
CA ILE A 137 -23.21 19.58 -33.73
C ILE A 137 -24.11 19.08 -34.87
N ASP A 138 -25.44 19.11 -34.70
CA ASP A 138 -26.42 18.55 -35.66
C ASP A 138 -26.21 17.04 -35.95
N ILE A 139 -25.83 16.26 -34.92
CA ILE A 139 -25.68 14.80 -34.98
C ILE A 139 -26.80 14.13 -34.18
N ASP A 140 -27.53 13.22 -34.83
CA ASP A 140 -28.56 12.39 -34.19
C ASP A 140 -27.96 11.37 -33.20
N THR A 141 -28.70 11.07 -32.13
CA THR A 141 -28.26 10.16 -31.06
C THR A 141 -29.21 9.00 -30.89
N GLU A 142 -28.67 7.79 -31.00
CA GLU A 142 -29.33 6.57 -30.52
C GLU A 142 -29.13 6.43 -29.00
N ASP A 143 -30.11 5.84 -28.30
CA ASP A 143 -30.02 5.57 -26.87
C ASP A 143 -29.06 4.40 -26.60
N PHE A 144 -28.04 4.61 -25.76
CA PHE A 144 -27.06 3.57 -25.39
C PHE A 144 -26.72 3.57 -23.90
N VAL A 145 -26.41 2.40 -23.36
CA VAL A 145 -25.91 2.21 -21.98
C VAL A 145 -24.59 1.47 -22.05
N GLY A 146 -23.57 1.92 -21.31
CA GLY A 146 -22.19 1.45 -21.47
C GLY A 146 -21.44 2.24 -22.53
N VAL A 147 -20.90 1.56 -23.54
CA VAL A 147 -20.06 2.16 -24.58
C VAL A 147 -20.91 2.48 -25.83
N SER A 148 -20.77 3.69 -26.38
CA SER A 148 -21.41 4.06 -27.66
C SER A 148 -20.58 3.67 -28.88
N ASP A 149 -21.26 3.70 -30.03
CA ASP A 149 -20.65 3.75 -31.36
C ASP A 149 -19.76 4.99 -31.53
N VAL A 150 -18.86 4.92 -32.52
CA VAL A 150 -17.84 5.95 -32.77
C VAL A 150 -18.44 7.13 -33.55
N PHE A 151 -18.72 8.23 -32.86
CA PHE A 151 -19.20 9.47 -33.45
C PHE A 151 -18.07 10.23 -34.18
N ASN A 152 -18.21 10.44 -35.49
CA ASN A 152 -17.27 11.22 -36.28
C ASN A 152 -17.72 12.69 -36.40
N ILE A 153 -17.00 13.60 -35.73
CA ILE A 153 -17.33 15.04 -35.76
C ILE A 153 -16.57 15.70 -36.91
N GLU A 154 -17.25 15.88 -38.04
CA GLU A 154 -16.68 16.48 -39.25
C GLU A 154 -16.14 17.89 -39.02
N ARG A 155 -16.87 18.72 -38.24
CA ARG A 155 -16.52 20.10 -37.90
C ARG A 155 -15.13 20.26 -37.26
N PHE A 156 -14.68 19.25 -36.51
CA PHE A 156 -13.37 19.23 -35.84
C PHE A 156 -12.42 18.14 -36.39
N LYS A 157 -12.88 17.33 -37.36
CA LYS A 157 -12.15 16.20 -37.97
C LYS A 157 -11.59 15.22 -36.94
N GLN A 158 -12.41 14.86 -35.96
CA GLN A 158 -12.06 13.94 -34.87
C GLN A 158 -13.20 12.98 -34.54
N LYS A 159 -12.81 11.79 -34.06
CA LYS A 159 -13.73 10.76 -33.59
C LYS A 159 -13.83 10.81 -32.07
N LEU A 160 -15.06 10.84 -31.55
CA LEU A 160 -15.34 10.68 -30.12
C LEU A 160 -16.08 9.37 -29.89
N GLN A 161 -15.96 8.85 -28.68
CA GLN A 161 -16.73 7.71 -28.21
C GLN A 161 -17.15 8.01 -26.78
N TYR A 162 -18.45 8.14 -26.57
CA TYR A 162 -19.04 8.41 -25.26
C TYR A 162 -19.24 7.11 -24.50
N ILE A 163 -19.07 7.18 -23.19
CA ILE A 163 -19.24 6.05 -22.28
C ILE A 163 -20.11 6.52 -21.12
N ILE A 164 -21.24 5.85 -20.94
CA ILE A 164 -22.18 6.05 -19.83
C ILE A 164 -22.06 4.82 -18.93
N PRO A 165 -21.28 4.89 -17.83
CA PRO A 165 -21.20 3.82 -16.86
C PRO A 165 -22.54 3.65 -16.13
N LYS A 166 -22.84 2.43 -15.69
CA LYS A 166 -23.87 2.21 -14.67
C LYS A 166 -23.45 2.89 -13.37
N ARG A 167 -24.41 3.16 -12.48
CA ARG A 167 -24.14 3.67 -11.13
C ARG A 167 -23.65 2.57 -10.18
N ASP A 168 -22.67 1.79 -10.64
CA ASP A 168 -21.86 0.89 -9.82
C ASP A 168 -20.45 1.47 -9.65
N PHE A 169 -19.87 1.23 -8.47
CA PHE A 169 -18.57 1.75 -8.08
C PHE A 169 -17.42 1.18 -8.92
N LEU A 170 -17.48 -0.11 -9.26
CA LEU A 170 -16.40 -0.77 -9.99
C LEU A 170 -16.41 -0.35 -11.46
N ASP A 171 -17.59 -0.35 -12.09
CA ASP A 171 -17.79 0.10 -13.47
C ASP A 171 -17.29 1.53 -13.67
N ILE A 172 -17.75 2.48 -12.83
CA ILE A 172 -17.31 3.89 -12.87
C ILE A 172 -15.79 3.97 -12.78
N ILE A 173 -15.19 3.26 -11.82
CA ILE A 173 -13.76 3.28 -11.59
C ILE A 173 -12.99 2.69 -12.78
N ASP A 174 -13.43 1.57 -13.36
CA ASP A 174 -12.79 0.91 -14.49
C ASP A 174 -12.84 1.75 -15.77
N TYR A 175 -14.00 2.33 -16.10
CA TYR A 175 -14.11 3.26 -17.22
C TYR A 175 -13.23 4.52 -17.02
N CYS A 176 -13.17 5.08 -15.80
CA CYS A 176 -12.29 6.22 -15.49
C CYS A 176 -10.79 5.92 -15.61
N LYS A 177 -10.33 4.66 -15.57
CA LYS A 177 -8.92 4.32 -15.84
C LYS A 177 -8.55 4.54 -17.30
N VAL A 178 -9.50 4.26 -18.19
CA VAL A 178 -9.32 4.13 -19.64
C VAL A 178 -9.63 5.44 -20.37
N SER A 179 -10.52 6.26 -19.80
CA SER A 179 -10.99 7.53 -20.35
C SER A 179 -9.89 8.54 -20.65
N ASP A 180 -10.02 9.27 -21.75
CA ASP A 180 -9.22 10.46 -22.05
C ASP A 180 -9.85 11.72 -21.47
N PHE A 181 -11.18 11.79 -21.44
CA PHE A 181 -11.94 12.86 -20.78
C PHE A 181 -12.96 12.26 -19.83
N VAL A 182 -13.14 12.91 -18.68
CA VAL A 182 -14.19 12.55 -17.71
C VAL A 182 -15.06 13.77 -17.46
N ILE A 183 -16.32 13.66 -17.82
CA ILE A 183 -17.35 14.64 -17.51
C ILE A 183 -17.94 14.28 -16.13
N LEU A 184 -17.80 15.17 -15.16
CA LEU A 184 -18.42 15.02 -13.85
C LEU A 184 -19.77 15.74 -13.85
N LEU A 185 -20.87 14.98 -13.76
CA LEU A 185 -22.22 15.54 -13.74
C LEU A 185 -22.70 15.79 -12.31
N MET A 186 -23.06 17.05 -12.04
CA MET A 186 -23.69 17.50 -10.81
C MET A 186 -25.11 18.00 -11.07
N SER A 187 -25.97 17.89 -10.07
CA SER A 187 -27.28 18.54 -10.05
C SER A 187 -27.17 19.97 -9.51
N ALA A 188 -28.07 20.86 -9.94
CA ALA A 188 -28.28 22.17 -9.31
C ALA A 188 -29.37 22.15 -8.21
N LYS A 189 -30.08 21.01 -8.04
CA LYS A 189 -31.21 20.85 -7.10
C LYS A 189 -30.87 20.01 -5.86
N GLU A 190 -29.95 19.08 -6.02
CA GLU A 190 -29.61 18.03 -5.05
C GLU A 190 -28.10 18.05 -4.85
N ASP A 191 -27.65 17.88 -3.61
CA ASP A 191 -26.22 17.82 -3.28
C ASP A 191 -25.60 16.49 -3.78
N VAL A 192 -24.27 16.36 -3.64
CA VAL A 192 -23.57 15.13 -4.06
C VAL A 192 -23.73 14.05 -3.00
N ASP A 193 -24.24 12.89 -3.41
CA ASP A 193 -24.44 11.72 -2.54
C ASP A 193 -23.14 11.22 -1.90
N MET A 194 -23.27 10.50 -0.77
CA MET A 194 -22.16 9.76 -0.15
C MET A 194 -21.45 8.82 -1.14
N PHE A 195 -22.21 8.14 -2.01
CA PHE A 195 -21.67 7.33 -3.11
C PHE A 195 -20.86 8.17 -4.11
N GLY A 196 -21.38 9.34 -4.50
CA GLY A 196 -20.70 10.28 -5.38
C GLY A 196 -19.40 10.81 -4.79
N GLU A 197 -19.38 11.12 -3.48
CA GLU A 197 -18.17 11.55 -2.77
C GLU A 197 -17.11 10.43 -2.69
N ILE A 198 -17.53 9.19 -2.42
CA ILE A 198 -16.64 8.01 -2.44
C ILE A 198 -16.08 7.77 -3.85
N CYS A 199 -16.88 7.91 -4.89
CA CYS A 199 -16.43 7.85 -6.29
C CYS A 199 -15.41 8.96 -6.59
N LEU A 200 -15.71 10.21 -6.27
CA LEU A 200 -14.80 11.35 -6.49
C LEU A 200 -13.44 11.15 -5.81
N ARG A 201 -13.43 10.77 -4.52
CA ARG A 201 -12.19 10.49 -3.77
C ARG A 201 -11.40 9.33 -4.39
N SER A 202 -12.08 8.28 -4.85
CA SER A 202 -11.44 7.10 -5.46
C SER A 202 -10.84 7.42 -6.83
N ILE A 203 -11.57 8.15 -7.67
CA ILE A 203 -11.13 8.64 -8.99
C ILE A 203 -9.93 9.59 -8.84
N GLN A 204 -10.02 10.56 -7.92
CA GLN A 204 -8.92 11.49 -7.61
C GLN A 204 -7.68 10.74 -7.15
N ALA A 205 -7.82 9.79 -6.22
CA ALA A 205 -6.72 9.02 -5.68
C ALA A 205 -6.09 8.06 -6.70
N GLN A 206 -6.87 7.46 -7.61
CA GLN A 206 -6.35 6.65 -8.73
C GLN A 206 -5.61 7.47 -9.80
N GLY A 207 -5.81 8.78 -9.83
CA GLY A 207 -5.33 9.64 -10.88
C GLY A 207 -6.23 9.54 -12.12
N ILE A 208 -6.63 10.71 -12.60
CA ILE A 208 -7.56 10.91 -13.70
C ILE A 208 -6.86 11.67 -14.84
N SER A 209 -7.42 11.56 -16.05
CA SER A 209 -7.06 12.41 -17.19
C SER A 209 -7.72 13.79 -17.05
N THR A 210 -8.07 14.45 -18.15
CA THR A 210 -8.75 15.74 -18.17
C THR A 210 -10.20 15.64 -17.65
N VAL A 211 -10.50 16.43 -16.62
CA VAL A 211 -11.81 16.50 -15.95
C VAL A 211 -12.62 17.67 -16.52
N ILE A 212 -13.91 17.50 -16.71
CA ILE A 212 -14.82 18.58 -17.15
C ILE A 212 -16.03 18.62 -16.20
N PRO A 213 -16.13 19.61 -15.29
CA PRO A 213 -17.26 19.71 -14.38
C PRO A 213 -18.47 20.34 -15.09
N VAL A 214 -19.60 19.63 -15.03
CA VAL A 214 -20.84 19.93 -15.74
C VAL A 214 -22.01 19.94 -14.76
N VAL A 215 -22.95 20.86 -14.98
CA VAL A 215 -24.18 20.98 -14.20
C VAL A 215 -25.41 20.84 -15.10
N GLN A 216 -26.38 20.04 -14.63
CA GLN A 216 -27.74 19.95 -15.16
C GLN A 216 -28.74 20.67 -14.24
N HIS A 217 -29.93 20.94 -14.77
CA HIS A 217 -31.06 21.53 -14.04
C HIS A 217 -30.80 22.95 -13.53
N LEU A 218 -29.82 23.67 -14.09
CA LEU A 218 -29.59 25.06 -13.69
C LEU A 218 -30.69 25.96 -14.23
N ASP A 219 -31.30 25.59 -15.37
CA ASP A 219 -32.37 26.38 -15.96
C ASP A 219 -33.72 26.29 -15.25
N ASP A 220 -33.96 25.21 -14.49
CA ASP A 220 -35.12 25.04 -13.61
C ASP A 220 -35.15 26.06 -12.45
N LEU A 221 -34.02 26.70 -12.13
CA LEU A 221 -33.95 27.75 -11.10
C LEU A 221 -34.44 29.10 -11.66
N SER A 222 -35.64 29.50 -11.26
CA SER A 222 -36.34 30.72 -11.74
C SER A 222 -35.60 32.06 -11.53
N SER A 223 -34.55 32.12 -10.71
CA SER A 223 -33.83 33.37 -10.40
C SER A 223 -32.39 33.35 -10.90
N SER A 224 -32.08 34.26 -11.83
CA SER A 224 -30.72 34.44 -12.39
C SER A 224 -29.64 34.69 -11.32
N LYS A 225 -29.96 35.41 -10.23
CA LYS A 225 -29.02 35.58 -9.10
C LYS A 225 -28.70 34.24 -8.42
N LYS A 226 -29.73 33.42 -8.14
CA LYS A 226 -29.54 32.09 -7.54
C LYS A 226 -28.72 31.17 -8.45
N LYS A 227 -28.91 31.21 -9.78
CA LYS A 227 -28.07 30.44 -10.74
C LYS A 227 -26.58 30.77 -10.58
N VAL A 228 -26.24 32.05 -10.43
CA VAL A 228 -24.84 32.50 -10.24
C VAL A 228 -24.28 32.02 -8.90
N ASP A 229 -25.04 32.09 -7.81
CA ASP A 229 -24.55 31.71 -6.49
C ASP A 229 -24.44 30.19 -6.30
N VAL A 230 -25.39 29.41 -6.84
CA VAL A 230 -25.28 27.93 -6.92
C VAL A 230 -24.05 27.53 -7.75
N LYS A 231 -23.81 28.19 -8.89
CA LYS A 231 -22.63 27.94 -9.72
C LYS A 231 -21.31 28.24 -8.97
N LYS A 232 -21.26 29.26 -8.11
CA LYS A 232 -20.09 29.51 -7.23
C LYS A 232 -19.94 28.43 -6.15
N SER A 233 -21.04 27.98 -5.55
CA SER A 233 -21.03 26.91 -4.54
C SER A 233 -20.46 25.61 -5.12
N LEU A 234 -21.02 25.15 -6.24
CA LEU A 234 -20.53 23.97 -6.96
C LEU A 234 -19.08 24.14 -7.45
N LEU A 235 -18.67 25.35 -7.83
CA LEU A 235 -17.28 25.65 -8.16
C LEU A 235 -16.37 25.53 -6.93
N SER A 236 -16.80 25.96 -5.75
CA SER A 236 -16.02 25.76 -4.51
C SER A 236 -15.92 24.29 -4.11
N PHE A 237 -16.98 23.51 -4.33
CA PHE A 237 -16.98 22.06 -4.11
C PHE A 237 -16.01 21.35 -5.06
N ILE A 238 -16.06 21.62 -6.37
CA ILE A 238 -15.11 21.04 -7.33
C ILE A 238 -13.67 21.48 -7.03
N ASN A 239 -13.42 22.74 -6.70
CA ASN A 239 -12.08 23.23 -6.36
C ASN A 239 -11.46 22.53 -5.14
N HIS A 240 -12.26 21.97 -4.23
CA HIS A 240 -11.74 21.16 -3.12
C HIS A 240 -11.06 19.86 -3.61
N PHE A 241 -11.57 19.26 -4.69
CA PHE A 241 -11.01 18.03 -5.27
C PHE A 241 -10.06 18.30 -6.45
N PHE A 242 -10.38 19.27 -7.30
CA PHE A 242 -9.68 19.59 -8.54
C PHE A 242 -9.40 21.11 -8.64
N PRO A 243 -8.33 21.62 -7.98
CA PRO A 243 -7.98 23.05 -7.99
C PRO A 243 -7.56 23.61 -9.37
N GLU A 244 -7.38 22.75 -10.38
CA GLU A 244 -7.03 23.16 -11.75
C GLU A 244 -8.26 23.69 -12.52
N GLU A 245 -9.47 23.26 -12.16
CA GLU A 245 -10.70 23.53 -12.92
C GLU A 245 -11.41 24.82 -12.47
N GLN A 246 -11.23 25.88 -13.26
CA GLN A 246 -11.73 27.22 -12.92
C GLN A 246 -13.14 27.55 -13.48
N LYS A 247 -13.72 26.72 -14.35
CA LYS A 247 -15.02 26.96 -14.98
C LYS A 247 -15.90 25.71 -14.96
N ILE A 248 -17.13 25.88 -14.49
CA ILE A 248 -18.23 24.92 -14.67
C ILE A 248 -19.02 25.24 -15.94
N PHE A 249 -19.38 24.20 -16.69
CA PHE A 249 -20.22 24.29 -17.89
C PHE A 249 -21.66 23.88 -17.60
N THR A 250 -22.61 24.48 -18.30
CA THR A 250 -24.05 24.21 -18.20
C THR A 250 -24.54 23.68 -19.54
N ILE A 251 -24.95 22.41 -19.58
CA ILE A 251 -25.29 21.71 -20.83
C ILE A 251 -26.73 21.96 -21.29
N ASP A 252 -27.57 22.56 -20.42
CA ASP A 252 -28.89 23.09 -20.76
C ASP A 252 -28.78 24.16 -21.89
N GLY A 253 -27.65 24.89 -21.97
CA GLY A 253 -27.38 25.89 -23.00
C GLY A 253 -26.49 25.37 -24.15
N LEU A 254 -27.04 25.32 -25.37
CA LEU A 254 -26.36 24.87 -26.60
C LEU A 254 -24.98 25.51 -26.85
N GLN A 255 -24.80 26.79 -26.48
CA GLN A 255 -23.52 27.50 -26.66
C GLN A 255 -22.43 26.99 -25.71
N ASP A 256 -22.76 26.60 -24.48
CA ASP A 256 -21.79 26.02 -23.56
C ASP A 256 -21.56 24.52 -23.86
N ALA A 257 -22.56 23.79 -24.38
CA ALA A 257 -22.38 22.45 -24.94
C ALA A 257 -21.38 22.44 -26.12
N LEU A 258 -21.52 23.39 -27.07
CA LEU A 258 -20.55 23.62 -28.15
C LEU A 258 -19.14 23.91 -27.62
N ASN A 259 -19.02 24.70 -26.54
CA ASN A 259 -17.74 24.99 -25.91
C ASN A 259 -17.09 23.74 -25.30
N VAL A 260 -17.87 22.87 -24.64
CA VAL A 260 -17.40 21.58 -24.08
C VAL A 260 -16.90 20.66 -25.19
N ILE A 261 -17.66 20.46 -26.27
CA ILE A 261 -17.23 19.63 -27.40
C ILE A 261 -15.98 20.18 -28.06
N ARG A 262 -15.93 21.49 -28.30
CA ARG A 262 -14.73 22.13 -28.86
C ARG A 262 -13.53 21.92 -27.94
N MET A 263 -13.72 21.95 -26.62
CA MET A 263 -12.66 21.67 -25.66
C MET A 263 -12.18 20.21 -25.76
N ILE A 264 -13.08 19.24 -25.71
CA ILE A 264 -12.78 17.80 -25.87
C ILE A 264 -12.03 17.53 -27.19
N CYS A 265 -12.45 18.16 -28.29
CA CYS A 265 -11.82 17.99 -29.59
C CYS A 265 -10.45 18.69 -29.67
N VAL A 266 -10.33 19.96 -29.28
CA VAL A 266 -9.08 20.73 -29.46
C VAL A 266 -8.02 20.37 -28.41
N GLN A 267 -8.42 19.98 -27.21
CA GLN A 267 -7.50 19.67 -26.12
C GLN A 267 -6.82 18.30 -26.33
N ILE A 268 -5.56 18.23 -25.93
CA ILE A 268 -4.82 16.97 -25.80
C ILE A 268 -5.03 16.49 -24.36
N PRO A 269 -5.54 15.26 -24.14
CA PRO A 269 -5.81 14.75 -22.79
C PRO A 269 -4.54 14.62 -21.94
N SER A 270 -4.68 14.72 -20.62
CA SER A 270 -3.58 14.57 -19.67
C SER A 270 -3.30 13.09 -19.38
N GLY A 271 -2.19 12.61 -19.94
CA GLY A 271 -1.78 11.21 -19.81
C GLY A 271 -1.58 10.73 -18.36
N ILE A 272 -2.30 9.68 -17.96
CA ILE A 272 -2.13 9.00 -16.67
C ILE A 272 -0.84 8.17 -16.74
N GLN A 273 0.19 8.52 -15.96
CA GLN A 273 1.54 7.96 -16.13
C GLN A 273 1.59 6.42 -16.10
N TRP A 274 0.90 5.76 -15.16
CA TRP A 274 0.95 4.29 -15.04
C TRP A 274 0.21 3.56 -16.17
N ARG A 275 -0.80 4.21 -16.77
CA ARG A 275 -1.55 3.73 -17.93
C ARG A 275 -0.71 3.90 -19.21
N ASP A 276 -0.22 5.13 -19.42
CA ASP A 276 0.57 5.50 -20.58
C ASP A 276 1.94 4.80 -20.62
N ASP A 277 2.39 4.24 -19.49
CA ASP A 277 3.57 3.38 -19.45
C ASP A 277 3.34 1.98 -20.04
N ARG A 278 2.12 1.62 -20.42
CA ARG A 278 1.71 0.35 -21.06
C ARG A 278 0.85 0.58 -22.31
N SER A 279 0.57 -0.50 -23.04
CA SER A 279 -0.53 -0.53 -24.00
C SER A 279 -1.81 -1.02 -23.31
N TYR A 280 -2.96 -0.51 -23.74
CA TYR A 280 -4.27 -1.02 -23.34
C TYR A 280 -5.22 -1.04 -24.52
N VAL A 281 -6.25 -1.88 -24.41
CA VAL A 281 -7.33 -2.02 -25.40
C VAL A 281 -8.65 -1.97 -24.64
N LEU A 282 -9.56 -1.11 -25.09
CA LEU A 282 -10.98 -1.21 -24.74
C LEU A 282 -11.62 -2.14 -25.77
N ALA A 283 -12.33 -3.17 -25.30
CA ALA A 283 -13.05 -4.08 -26.19
C ALA A 283 -14.28 -3.38 -26.77
N GLU A 284 -14.49 -3.54 -28.07
CA GLU A 284 -15.71 -3.16 -28.78
C GLU A 284 -16.65 -4.37 -28.93
N ASN A 285 -16.07 -5.56 -29.15
CA ASN A 285 -16.79 -6.81 -29.21
C ASN A 285 -15.92 -7.93 -28.63
N VAL A 286 -16.56 -8.84 -27.89
CA VAL A 286 -15.95 -10.01 -27.27
C VAL A 286 -16.72 -11.24 -27.75
N THR A 287 -16.03 -12.18 -28.38
CA THR A 287 -16.58 -13.46 -28.81
C THR A 287 -15.79 -14.62 -28.19
N TRP A 288 -16.42 -15.79 -28.14
CA TRP A 288 -15.86 -16.98 -27.49
C TRP A 288 -15.73 -18.11 -28.52
N LYS A 289 -14.59 -18.81 -28.50
CA LYS A 289 -14.43 -20.12 -29.14
C LYS A 289 -14.19 -21.15 -28.04
N ASP A 290 -15.10 -22.11 -27.92
CA ASP A 290 -14.88 -23.29 -27.08
C ASP A 290 -13.69 -24.10 -27.64
N LEU A 291 -12.84 -24.62 -26.74
CA LEU A 291 -12.00 -25.79 -27.05
C LEU A 291 -12.76 -27.04 -26.60
N ASP A 292 -12.34 -28.21 -27.10
CA ASP A 292 -13.07 -29.47 -26.92
C ASP A 292 -13.18 -29.97 -25.46
N ASP A 293 -12.54 -29.31 -24.48
CA ASP A 293 -12.64 -29.59 -23.04
C ASP A 293 -13.40 -28.50 -22.27
N SER A 294 -14.46 -28.93 -21.56
CA SER A 294 -15.67 -28.15 -21.19
C SER A 294 -15.55 -27.01 -20.17
N THR A 295 -14.34 -26.49 -19.87
CA THR A 295 -14.16 -25.37 -18.91
C THR A 295 -13.24 -24.23 -19.40
N LYS A 296 -12.41 -24.47 -20.42
CA LYS A 296 -11.45 -23.49 -20.93
C LYS A 296 -11.60 -23.30 -22.43
N GLY A 297 -11.43 -22.07 -22.89
CA GLY A 297 -11.56 -21.72 -24.30
C GLY A 297 -10.64 -20.58 -24.71
N VAL A 298 -10.79 -20.16 -25.97
CA VAL A 298 -10.12 -19.00 -26.53
C VAL A 298 -11.07 -17.81 -26.54
N LEU A 299 -10.68 -16.77 -25.82
CA LEU A 299 -11.41 -15.51 -25.77
C LEU A 299 -10.91 -14.59 -26.89
N ILE A 300 -11.83 -14.07 -27.69
CA ILE A 300 -11.54 -13.26 -28.88
C ILE A 300 -12.07 -11.86 -28.66
N ILE A 301 -11.19 -10.87 -28.79
CA ILE A 301 -11.53 -9.50 -28.42
C ILE A 301 -11.10 -8.55 -29.52
N LYS A 302 -12.09 -7.85 -30.11
CA LYS A 302 -11.87 -6.78 -31.08
C LYS A 302 -11.74 -5.44 -30.37
N GLY A 303 -10.74 -4.64 -30.72
CA GLY A 303 -10.56 -3.29 -30.19
C GLY A 303 -9.37 -2.55 -30.77
N ILE A 304 -9.12 -1.33 -30.29
CA ILE A 304 -8.05 -0.44 -30.79
C ILE A 304 -6.95 -0.26 -29.73
N VAL A 305 -5.69 -0.48 -30.13
CA VAL A 305 -4.49 -0.31 -29.28
C VAL A 305 -4.29 1.16 -28.91
N ARG A 306 -4.14 1.44 -27.61
CA ARG A 306 -3.92 2.80 -27.07
C ARG A 306 -2.63 2.90 -26.24
N SER A 307 -2.16 4.14 -26.09
CA SER A 307 -0.89 4.56 -25.47
C SER A 307 0.39 3.99 -26.11
N LYS A 308 0.98 2.92 -25.60
CA LYS A 308 2.23 2.34 -26.15
C LYS A 308 1.98 1.26 -27.20
N PRO A 309 3.01 0.85 -27.96
CA PRO A 309 2.91 -0.33 -28.80
C PRO A 309 2.57 -1.60 -28.02
N LEU A 310 1.75 -2.47 -28.59
CA LEU A 310 1.39 -3.77 -27.99
C LEU A 310 2.37 -4.86 -28.44
N ASN A 311 2.99 -5.54 -27.50
CA ASN A 311 3.86 -6.70 -27.76
C ASN A 311 3.10 -8.01 -27.42
N ILE A 312 3.27 -9.01 -28.28
CA ILE A 312 2.57 -10.31 -28.26
C ILE A 312 3.23 -11.30 -27.31
N ASP A 313 4.55 -11.22 -27.13
CA ASP A 313 5.32 -12.06 -26.19
C ASP A 313 4.97 -11.76 -24.72
N ARG A 314 4.25 -10.65 -24.46
CA ARG A 314 3.90 -10.18 -23.13
C ARG A 314 2.54 -10.70 -22.67
N LEU A 315 2.47 -10.99 -21.38
CA LEU A 315 1.21 -11.33 -20.73
C LEU A 315 0.20 -10.18 -20.80
N VAL A 316 -1.07 -10.56 -20.71
CA VAL A 316 -2.22 -9.67 -20.73
C VAL A 316 -2.96 -9.78 -19.40
N CYS A 317 -3.29 -8.65 -18.79
CA CYS A 317 -4.08 -8.57 -17.58
C CYS A 317 -5.51 -8.14 -17.91
N ILE A 318 -6.49 -8.96 -17.50
CA ILE A 318 -7.91 -8.64 -17.52
C ILE A 318 -8.31 -8.25 -16.09
N PRO A 319 -8.75 -7.01 -15.82
CA PRO A 319 -9.14 -6.56 -14.49
C PRO A 319 -10.18 -7.49 -13.84
N GLY A 320 -9.92 -7.91 -12.60
CA GLY A 320 -10.79 -8.84 -11.84
C GLY A 320 -10.60 -10.33 -12.16
N TRP A 321 -10.08 -10.69 -13.32
CA TRP A 321 -9.95 -12.08 -13.76
C TRP A 321 -8.52 -12.63 -13.66
N GLY A 322 -7.50 -11.79 -13.89
CA GLY A 322 -6.10 -12.17 -13.71
C GLY A 322 -5.25 -11.94 -14.96
N ASP A 323 -4.19 -12.75 -15.09
CA ASP A 323 -3.21 -12.64 -16.17
C ASP A 323 -3.30 -13.85 -17.11
N TYR A 324 -3.20 -13.62 -18.42
CA TYR A 324 -3.36 -14.61 -19.48
C TYR A 324 -2.31 -14.45 -20.58
N GLN A 325 -2.10 -15.49 -21.38
CA GLN A 325 -1.21 -15.49 -22.54
C GLN A 325 -1.99 -15.22 -23.84
N ILE A 326 -1.41 -14.42 -24.73
CA ILE A 326 -1.93 -14.20 -26.09
C ILE A 326 -1.64 -15.45 -26.95
N ASP A 327 -2.61 -15.87 -27.76
CA ASP A 327 -2.45 -16.92 -28.76
C ASP A 327 -1.89 -16.38 -30.07
N ARG A 328 -2.57 -15.36 -30.61
CA ARG A 328 -2.21 -14.61 -31.82
C ARG A 328 -2.93 -13.27 -31.83
N ILE A 329 -2.44 -12.33 -32.63
CA ILE A 329 -3.13 -11.09 -32.93
C ILE A 329 -3.36 -10.99 -34.44
N ILE A 330 -4.60 -10.69 -34.83
CA ILE A 330 -4.97 -10.37 -36.21
C ILE A 330 -5.08 -8.84 -36.30
N ILE A 331 -4.31 -8.23 -37.20
CA ILE A 331 -4.43 -6.80 -37.50
C ILE A 331 -5.48 -6.62 -38.58
N LEU A 332 -6.53 -5.85 -38.27
CA LEU A 332 -7.58 -5.51 -39.23
C LEU A 332 -7.18 -4.30 -40.06
N GLY A 333 -7.25 -4.44 -41.38
CA GLY A 333 -7.22 -3.30 -42.30
C GLY A 333 -8.39 -2.36 -42.03
N LEU A 334 -8.14 -1.06 -41.88
CA LEU A 334 -9.11 -0.06 -41.39
C LEU A 334 -10.25 0.32 -42.36
N ASN A 335 -10.68 -0.59 -43.25
CA ASN A 335 -11.73 -0.36 -44.25
C ASN A 335 -13.14 -0.74 -43.76
N GLU A 336 -13.29 -1.47 -42.66
CA GLU A 336 -14.61 -1.99 -42.21
C GLU A 336 -15.60 -0.90 -41.75
N PHE A 337 -15.13 0.17 -41.11
CA PHE A 337 -15.99 1.13 -40.40
C PHE A 337 -16.89 2.00 -41.28
N ASN A 338 -16.61 2.14 -42.59
CA ASN A 338 -17.36 3.04 -43.48
C ASN A 338 -18.30 2.32 -44.46
N ASN A 339 -18.22 1.00 -44.62
CA ASN A 339 -18.82 0.32 -45.77
C ASN A 339 -20.29 -0.13 -45.63
N LYS A 340 -20.95 0.09 -44.48
CA LYS A 340 -22.41 -0.15 -44.33
C LYS A 340 -23.32 0.71 -45.25
N LYS A 341 -22.77 1.63 -46.06
CA LYS A 341 -23.52 2.49 -47.00
C LYS A 341 -23.08 2.41 -48.47
N LYS A 342 -22.23 1.45 -48.87
CA LYS A 342 -21.92 1.19 -50.29
C LYS A 342 -21.95 -0.30 -50.64
N ASN A 343 -23.14 -0.76 -51.02
CA ASN A 343 -23.26 -1.97 -51.84
C ASN A 343 -22.65 -1.70 -53.23
N ASN A 344 -22.05 -2.74 -53.82
CA ASN A 344 -21.52 -2.82 -55.19
C ASN A 344 -20.25 -2.00 -55.52
N SER A 345 -19.10 -2.50 -55.06
CA SER A 345 -17.86 -2.57 -55.85
C SER A 345 -17.02 -3.77 -55.38
N MET A 346 -16.11 -4.26 -56.23
CA MET A 346 -15.45 -5.57 -56.10
C MET A 346 -14.83 -5.85 -54.72
N ILE A 347 -14.90 -7.12 -54.32
CA ILE A 347 -14.19 -7.66 -53.15
C ILE A 347 -12.72 -7.81 -53.55
N GLU A 348 -11.87 -6.88 -53.10
CA GLU A 348 -10.43 -7.13 -52.97
C GLU A 348 -10.21 -7.89 -51.67
N ASP A 349 -9.47 -9.01 -51.72
CA ASP A 349 -9.14 -9.81 -50.55
C ASP A 349 -8.35 -8.96 -49.55
N VAL A 350 -8.95 -8.67 -48.39
CA VAL A 350 -8.29 -7.89 -47.34
C VAL A 350 -7.24 -8.77 -46.67
N GLU A 351 -5.96 -8.47 -46.92
CA GLU A 351 -4.83 -9.15 -46.29
C GLU A 351 -4.83 -8.96 -44.76
N GLU A 352 -5.51 -9.85 -44.03
CA GLU A 352 -5.42 -9.94 -42.58
C GLU A 352 -4.00 -10.35 -42.16
N THR A 353 -3.27 -9.44 -41.52
CA THR A 353 -1.92 -9.73 -41.04
C THR A 353 -1.98 -10.37 -39.66
N ILE A 354 -1.81 -11.70 -39.63
CA ILE A 354 -1.79 -12.52 -38.42
C ILE A 354 -0.36 -12.58 -37.87
N ILE A 355 -0.20 -12.30 -36.57
CA ILE A 355 1.09 -12.35 -35.88
C ILE A 355 1.01 -13.32 -34.70
N PHE A 356 2.01 -14.21 -34.60
CA PHE A 356 2.14 -15.22 -33.55
C PHE A 356 3.22 -14.83 -32.51
N PRO A 357 3.12 -15.32 -31.25
CA PRO A 357 4.15 -15.17 -30.24
C PRO A 357 5.49 -15.80 -30.63
N THR A 358 6.58 -15.23 -30.11
CA THR A 358 7.95 -15.72 -30.26
C THR A 358 8.31 -16.69 -29.13
N GLU A 359 9.43 -17.42 -29.26
CA GLU A 359 10.03 -18.24 -28.19
C GLU A 359 10.28 -17.49 -26.86
N ASN A 360 10.31 -16.14 -26.89
CA ASN A 360 10.48 -15.28 -25.71
C ASN A 360 9.17 -14.97 -24.95
N GLN A 361 8.09 -15.71 -25.19
CA GLN A 361 6.80 -15.51 -24.53
C GLN A 361 6.91 -15.69 -23.00
N ASP A 362 6.43 -14.71 -22.24
CA ASP A 362 6.46 -14.73 -20.77
C ASP A 362 5.57 -15.87 -20.20
N SER A 363 6.04 -16.58 -19.17
CA SER A 363 5.35 -17.71 -18.55
C SER A 363 4.29 -17.32 -17.50
N LEU A 364 3.26 -18.16 -17.34
CA LEU A 364 2.19 -18.05 -16.34
C LEU A 364 2.60 -18.60 -14.95
N GLU A 365 3.90 -18.61 -14.63
CA GLU A 365 4.40 -19.05 -13.32
C GLU A 365 4.49 -17.85 -12.37
N GLU A 366 3.59 -17.79 -11.38
CA GLU A 366 3.56 -16.71 -10.36
C GLU A 366 4.83 -16.65 -9.49
N LEU A 367 5.48 -17.80 -9.29
CA LEU A 367 6.66 -17.96 -8.46
C LEU A 367 7.90 -18.09 -9.34
N ALA A 368 9.02 -17.50 -8.90
CA ALA A 368 10.27 -17.68 -9.62
C ALA A 368 10.73 -19.15 -9.51
N PRO A 369 11.32 -19.72 -10.58
CA PRO A 369 11.93 -21.04 -10.52
C PRO A 369 12.99 -21.06 -9.41
N VAL A 370 13.11 -22.19 -8.72
CA VAL A 370 14.09 -22.32 -7.63
C VAL A 370 15.48 -22.32 -8.25
N ILE A 371 16.18 -21.18 -8.12
CA ILE A 371 17.63 -21.16 -8.26
C ILE A 371 18.16 -21.95 -7.07
N GLU A 372 18.58 -23.18 -7.30
CA GLU A 372 19.36 -23.96 -6.34
C GLU A 372 20.77 -23.38 -6.29
N ASP A 373 20.92 -22.30 -5.54
CA ASP A 373 22.23 -21.79 -5.14
C ASP A 373 22.95 -22.93 -4.38
N MET A 374 23.89 -23.62 -5.07
CA MET A 374 24.57 -24.83 -4.56
C MET A 374 25.37 -24.62 -3.26
N GLU A 375 25.50 -23.37 -2.82
CA GLU A 375 26.14 -23.00 -1.55
C GLU A 375 25.25 -23.26 -0.32
N ASP A 376 23.91 -23.26 -0.48
CA ASP A 376 22.96 -23.36 0.65
C ASP A 376 22.82 -24.76 1.27
N MET A 377 23.20 -25.82 0.53
CA MET A 377 23.06 -27.21 1.00
C MET A 377 24.13 -27.63 2.01
N ASN A 378 25.33 -27.05 1.95
CA ASN A 378 26.45 -27.48 2.80
C ASN A 378 26.50 -26.78 4.17
N GLY A 379 25.78 -25.65 4.35
CA GLY A 379 25.82 -24.87 5.60
C GLY A 379 24.77 -25.22 6.65
N ASN A 380 23.56 -25.62 6.23
CA ASN A 380 22.38 -25.57 7.11
C ASN A 380 22.06 -26.85 7.89
N ALA A 381 22.57 -28.02 7.47
CA ALA A 381 22.26 -29.31 8.09
C ALA A 381 22.71 -29.44 9.56
N ASN A 382 23.70 -28.65 10.00
CA ASN A 382 24.33 -28.79 11.33
C ASN A 382 23.74 -27.88 12.43
N GLN A 383 22.79 -26.99 12.14
CA GLN A 383 22.28 -26.05 13.15
C GLN A 383 21.02 -26.53 13.91
N GLU A 384 20.24 -27.46 13.36
CA GLU A 384 18.89 -27.76 13.90
C GLU A 384 18.84 -28.63 15.18
N LYS A 385 19.97 -29.10 15.72
CA LYS A 385 20.01 -30.04 16.87
C LYS A 385 20.60 -29.51 18.19
N LYS A 386 20.91 -28.21 18.32
CA LYS A 386 21.24 -27.62 19.64
C LYS A 386 19.96 -27.19 20.39
N LYS A 387 19.66 -27.85 21.52
CA LYS A 387 18.56 -27.46 22.44
C LYS A 387 18.80 -26.04 22.96
N ARG A 388 17.95 -25.09 22.54
CA ARG A 388 18.05 -23.67 22.93
C ARG A 388 17.85 -23.50 24.44
N LYS A 389 18.83 -22.93 25.16
CA LYS A 389 18.80 -22.69 26.61
C LYS A 389 18.38 -21.26 27.02
N SER A 390 18.47 -20.25 26.14
CA SER A 390 18.04 -18.87 26.40
C SER A 390 17.39 -18.19 25.19
N VAL A 391 16.81 -17.00 25.37
CA VAL A 391 16.45 -16.11 24.26
C VAL A 391 17.71 -15.60 23.55
N HIS A 392 17.66 -15.45 22.22
CA HIS A 392 18.70 -14.77 21.43
C HIS A 392 18.68 -13.27 21.71
N ILE A 393 19.86 -12.66 21.82
CA ILE A 393 20.01 -11.20 21.74
C ILE A 393 20.79 -10.88 20.48
N ASP A 394 20.15 -10.10 19.63
CA ASP A 394 20.55 -9.96 18.24
C ASP A 394 20.67 -11.40 17.65
N ASP A 395 21.87 -11.92 17.38
CA ASP A 395 22.09 -13.31 16.93
C ASP A 395 22.86 -14.19 17.95
N TYR A 396 23.32 -13.64 19.08
CA TYR A 396 24.19 -14.33 20.04
C TYR A 396 23.41 -14.94 21.23
N CYS A 397 23.83 -16.14 21.65
CA CYS A 397 23.42 -16.75 22.92
C CYS A 397 24.48 -16.46 24.00
N TYR A 398 24.15 -15.59 24.96
CA TYR A 398 25.06 -15.19 26.04
C TYR A 398 25.32 -16.27 27.09
N PHE A 399 24.50 -17.33 27.14
CA PHE A 399 24.66 -18.46 28.05
C PHE A 399 24.74 -19.75 27.23
N SER A 400 25.93 -20.04 26.71
CA SER A 400 26.25 -21.26 25.96
C SER A 400 27.54 -21.89 26.47
N ASP A 401 27.60 -22.13 27.79
CA ASP A 401 28.62 -22.96 28.42
C ASP A 401 28.13 -24.41 28.60
N ASP A 402 29.05 -25.34 28.36
CA ASP A 402 28.80 -26.78 28.19
C ASP A 402 28.69 -27.55 29.52
N SER A 403 27.69 -27.22 30.35
CA SER A 403 27.53 -27.85 31.68
C SER A 403 26.08 -28.20 32.08
N ASP A 404 25.37 -28.95 31.23
CA ASP A 404 24.25 -29.80 31.69
C ASP A 404 24.23 -31.11 30.88
N THR A 405 24.96 -32.11 31.34
CA THR A 405 24.66 -33.50 30.96
C THR A 405 23.25 -33.82 31.42
N ILE A 406 22.42 -34.40 30.55
CA ILE A 406 21.07 -34.86 30.92
C ILE A 406 21.23 -35.87 32.06
N LYS A 407 20.84 -35.47 33.28
CA LYS A 407 20.95 -36.34 34.47
C LYS A 407 20.11 -37.59 34.22
N ARG A 408 20.73 -38.76 34.36
CA ARG A 408 20.03 -40.06 34.26
C ARG A 408 19.00 -40.14 35.39
N PRO A 409 17.81 -40.75 35.19
CA PRO A 409 16.82 -40.88 36.25
C PRO A 409 17.38 -41.71 37.42
N ARG A 410 17.33 -41.15 38.62
CA ARG A 410 17.78 -41.78 39.87
C ARG A 410 16.63 -42.60 40.47
N ARG A 411 16.95 -43.72 41.14
CA ARG A 411 15.99 -44.40 42.04
C ARG A 411 15.96 -43.63 43.36
N LEU A 412 14.81 -43.04 43.70
CA LEU A 412 14.61 -42.27 44.93
C LEU A 412 13.66 -43.05 45.85
N PRO A 413 13.81 -42.93 47.19
CA PRO A 413 12.83 -43.48 48.13
C PRO A 413 11.43 -42.88 47.90
N TYR A 414 10.38 -43.68 48.07
CA TYR A 414 9.00 -43.21 47.97
C TYR A 414 8.73 -42.04 48.93
N GLY A 415 8.08 -40.99 48.44
CA GLY A 415 7.80 -39.77 49.21
C GLY A 415 8.94 -38.75 49.29
N THR A 416 10.10 -38.99 48.66
CA THR A 416 11.21 -38.03 48.63
C THR A 416 10.88 -36.82 47.76
N SER A 417 10.97 -35.60 48.30
CA SER A 417 10.82 -34.35 47.54
C SER A 417 12.04 -34.04 46.67
N ASP A 418 11.87 -33.27 45.59
CA ASP A 418 12.97 -32.83 44.71
C ASP A 418 14.12 -32.15 45.47
N TYR A 419 13.82 -31.42 46.55
CA TYR A 419 14.82 -30.82 47.42
C TYR A 419 15.65 -31.91 48.14
N GLN A 420 15.00 -32.86 48.81
CA GLN A 420 15.69 -33.98 49.48
C GLN A 420 16.49 -34.82 48.48
N ALA A 421 15.93 -35.08 47.29
CA ALA A 421 16.58 -35.82 46.21
C ALA A 421 17.88 -35.16 45.69
N ALA A 422 18.03 -33.84 45.85
CA ALA A 422 19.24 -33.11 45.50
C ALA A 422 20.35 -33.20 46.56
N TRP A 423 20.01 -33.50 47.83
CA TRP A 423 20.95 -33.67 48.94
C TRP A 423 21.45 -35.11 49.11
N ILE A 424 20.81 -36.08 48.45
CA ILE A 424 21.35 -37.44 48.32
C ILE A 424 22.59 -37.34 47.41
N LEU A 425 23.75 -37.26 48.06
CA LEU A 425 25.06 -37.31 47.44
C LEU A 425 25.24 -38.67 46.77
N ASP A 426 25.78 -38.67 45.55
CA ASP A 426 26.34 -39.89 45.00
C ASP A 426 27.56 -40.22 45.89
N SER A 427 27.57 -41.41 46.51
CA SER A 427 28.77 -41.89 47.19
C SER A 427 29.79 -42.25 46.13
N ASP A 428 30.77 -41.37 45.91
CA ASP A 428 31.92 -41.61 45.03
C ASP A 428 32.74 -42.77 45.58
N SER A 429 32.36 -43.99 45.19
CA SER A 429 33.10 -45.22 45.41
C SER A 429 32.95 -46.10 44.18
N ASP A 430 33.91 -46.01 43.26
CA ASP A 430 34.29 -47.10 42.35
C ASP A 430 34.85 -48.26 43.20
N ALA A 431 33.96 -48.88 43.99
CA ALA A 431 34.22 -50.06 44.79
C ALA A 431 33.49 -51.22 44.10
N SER A 432 34.23 -51.89 43.21
CA SER A 432 33.82 -53.15 42.61
C SER A 432 33.67 -54.23 43.69
N GLU A 433 32.48 -54.80 43.84
CA GLU A 433 32.35 -56.21 44.25
C GLU A 433 30.98 -56.78 43.85
N ASP A 434 31.01 -57.90 43.13
CA ASP A 434 29.84 -58.72 42.82
C ASP A 434 29.39 -59.49 44.05
N THR A 435 28.11 -59.36 44.45
CA THR A 435 27.40 -60.47 45.11
C THR A 435 25.97 -60.61 44.59
N SER A 436 25.81 -61.69 43.83
CA SER A 436 24.59 -62.40 43.39
C SER A 436 23.29 -62.22 44.18
N ASN A 437 22.19 -62.25 43.42
CA ASN A 437 20.82 -62.60 43.79
C ASN A 437 20.65 -63.43 45.08
N MET A 438 19.66 -63.03 45.89
CA MET A 438 18.79 -63.96 46.61
C MET A 438 17.34 -63.56 46.36
N ASP A 439 16.61 -64.43 45.68
CA ASP A 439 15.15 -64.42 45.67
C ASP A 439 14.63 -64.89 47.04
N VAL A 440 13.67 -64.19 47.61
CA VAL A 440 12.84 -64.70 48.70
C VAL A 440 11.39 -64.32 48.42
N ASP A 441 10.65 -65.23 47.80
CA ASP A 441 9.20 -65.20 47.83
C ASP A 441 8.71 -65.30 49.27
N ASN A 442 7.74 -64.48 49.66
CA ASN A 442 6.72 -64.94 50.58
C ASN A 442 5.35 -64.33 50.25
N SER A 443 4.34 -65.17 50.31
CA SER A 443 2.98 -64.92 49.81
C SER A 443 1.96 -64.76 50.95
N SER A 444 0.78 -64.21 50.61
CA SER A 444 -0.42 -64.06 51.46
C SER A 444 -0.31 -62.97 52.55
N SER A 445 -1.40 -62.33 53.00
CA SER A 445 -2.82 -62.66 52.83
C SER A 445 -3.74 -61.45 52.60
N ASN A 446 -4.93 -61.74 52.09
CA ASN A 446 -6.06 -60.83 51.88
C ASN A 446 -6.66 -60.36 53.23
N GLU A 447 -7.20 -59.14 53.30
CA GLU A 447 -8.38 -58.85 54.15
C GLU A 447 -9.16 -57.61 53.64
N HIS A 448 -10.49 -57.69 53.67
CA HIS A 448 -11.42 -56.63 53.24
C HIS A 448 -11.94 -55.85 54.46
N SER A 449 -12.17 -54.53 54.31
CA SER A 449 -13.39 -53.87 54.80
C SER A 449 -13.52 -52.42 54.28
N ASN A 450 -14.72 -51.86 54.40
CA ASN A 450 -15.23 -50.68 53.70
C ASN A 450 -15.83 -49.68 54.72
N SER A 451 -15.52 -48.38 54.60
CA SER A 451 -16.20 -47.19 55.20
C SER A 451 -15.26 -45.97 55.10
N GLU A 452 -15.68 -44.70 55.10
CA GLU A 452 -17.00 -44.07 54.91
C GLU A 452 -16.80 -42.62 54.41
N SER A 453 -17.85 -42.01 53.87
CA SER A 453 -17.92 -40.62 53.42
C SER A 453 -18.06 -39.62 54.59
N PHE A 454 -17.38 -38.48 54.51
CA PHE A 454 -17.76 -37.26 55.26
C PHE A 454 -17.65 -36.02 54.37
N GLU A 455 -18.80 -35.51 53.95
CA GLU A 455 -18.97 -34.14 53.42
C GLU A 455 -19.18 -33.17 54.60
N TYR A 456 -18.85 -31.90 54.38
CA TYR A 456 -19.27 -30.80 55.25
C TYR A 456 -20.05 -29.78 54.41
N ASN A 457 -21.37 -29.77 54.59
CA ASN A 457 -22.23 -28.61 54.38
C ASN A 457 -22.70 -28.14 55.76
N ASP A 458 -22.84 -26.83 55.94
CA ASP A 458 -23.75 -26.22 56.91
C ASP A 458 -24.42 -25.05 56.18
N GLU A 459 -25.75 -25.07 56.15
CA GLU A 459 -26.64 -24.05 55.58
C GLU A 459 -27.04 -23.07 56.71
N GLU A 460 -26.91 -21.76 56.49
CA GLU A 460 -28.01 -20.79 56.31
C GLU A 460 -28.56 -20.18 57.61
N ASP A 461 -28.85 -18.86 57.56
CA ASP A 461 -30.00 -18.25 58.24
C ASP A 461 -30.29 -16.88 57.61
N ASP A 462 -31.56 -16.61 57.32
CA ASP A 462 -32.04 -15.51 56.46
C ASP A 462 -32.36 -14.19 57.19
N SER A 463 -32.48 -13.10 56.42
CA SER A 463 -33.27 -11.91 56.80
C SER A 463 -33.71 -11.11 55.56
N ASP A 464 -35.01 -11.19 55.27
CA ASP A 464 -35.69 -10.72 54.05
C ASP A 464 -35.97 -9.20 53.93
N ASN A 465 -36.30 -8.81 52.69
CA ASN A 465 -37.11 -7.65 52.24
C ASN A 465 -36.60 -6.20 52.49
N ASP A 466 -36.88 -5.20 51.65
CA ASP A 466 -37.59 -5.09 50.36
C ASP A 466 -37.16 -3.78 49.66
N GLN A 467 -37.00 -3.76 48.33
CA GLN A 467 -37.69 -2.80 47.43
C GLN A 467 -37.30 -2.97 45.95
N ILE A 468 -38.31 -2.77 45.10
CA ILE A 468 -38.37 -3.07 43.65
C ILE A 468 -38.53 -1.75 42.87
N ASP A 469 -38.38 -1.80 41.54
CA ASP A 469 -38.55 -0.74 40.51
C ASP A 469 -37.41 0.29 40.39
N ASP A 470 -36.94 0.70 39.20
CA ASP A 470 -37.40 0.47 37.82
C ASP A 470 -36.20 0.23 36.88
N ASP A 471 -36.16 -0.91 36.17
CA ASP A 471 -35.18 -1.16 35.08
C ASP A 471 -35.88 -1.52 33.77
N GLN A 472 -36.71 -0.59 33.26
CA GLN A 472 -37.36 -0.70 31.95
C GLN A 472 -37.30 0.61 31.14
N SER A 473 -36.20 0.83 30.41
CA SER A 473 -36.22 1.55 29.12
C SER A 473 -34.88 1.53 28.36
N LYS A 474 -34.26 0.34 28.23
CA LYS A 474 -33.36 0.06 27.10
C LYS A 474 -34.05 -0.92 26.16
N MET A 475 -35.06 -0.39 25.47
CA MET A 475 -35.76 -1.11 24.40
C MET A 475 -34.75 -1.67 23.40
N SER A 476 -34.88 -2.97 23.17
CA SER A 476 -34.15 -3.74 22.19
C SER A 476 -34.19 -3.08 20.81
N ILE A 477 -33.03 -2.61 20.37
CA ILE A 477 -32.67 -2.59 18.96
C ILE A 477 -31.87 -3.88 18.75
N GLU A 478 -32.40 -4.81 17.96
CA GLU A 478 -31.63 -5.97 17.48
C GLU A 478 -30.47 -5.48 16.60
N SER A 479 -29.36 -5.15 17.24
CA SER A 479 -28.09 -4.86 16.56
C SER A 479 -27.47 -6.16 16.07
N LEU A 480 -27.16 -6.20 14.78
CA LEU A 480 -26.50 -7.33 14.14
C LEU A 480 -25.14 -7.60 14.83
N PRO A 481 -24.64 -8.85 14.84
CA PRO A 481 -23.37 -9.20 15.50
C PRO A 481 -22.12 -8.51 14.91
N GLU A 482 -22.27 -7.67 13.89
CA GLU A 482 -21.21 -6.80 13.38
C GLU A 482 -20.98 -5.55 14.25
N ASP A 483 -22.00 -5.02 14.92
CA ASP A 483 -21.93 -3.70 15.59
C ASP A 483 -21.20 -3.74 16.95
N GLU A 484 -21.44 -4.76 17.78
CA GLU A 484 -20.69 -4.95 19.03
C GLU A 484 -19.18 -5.12 18.75
N ASN A 485 -18.87 -5.90 17.72
CA ASN A 485 -17.51 -6.10 17.20
C ASN A 485 -16.84 -4.80 16.74
N ILE A 486 -17.59 -3.78 16.32
CA ILE A 486 -17.03 -2.47 15.94
C ILE A 486 -16.65 -1.67 17.18
N ASN A 487 -17.52 -1.63 18.20
CA ASN A 487 -17.27 -0.87 19.43
C ASN A 487 -16.07 -1.41 20.20
N ASP A 488 -15.92 -2.73 20.31
CA ASP A 488 -14.75 -3.32 20.99
C ASP A 488 -13.45 -3.10 20.20
N ARG A 489 -13.49 -3.13 18.86
CA ARG A 489 -12.32 -2.73 18.03
C ARG A 489 -11.97 -1.25 18.19
N GLN A 490 -12.91 -0.38 18.54
CA GLN A 490 -12.61 1.02 18.85
C GLN A 490 -11.89 1.12 20.20
N LYS A 491 -12.39 0.46 21.25
CA LYS A 491 -11.71 0.36 22.55
C LYS A 491 -10.29 -0.20 22.41
N GLU A 492 -10.11 -1.33 21.72
CA GLU A 492 -8.78 -1.93 21.43
C GLU A 492 -7.81 -0.93 20.76
N ARG A 493 -8.32 -0.02 19.91
CA ARG A 493 -7.51 0.99 19.20
C ARG A 493 -7.08 2.12 20.13
N GLU A 494 -7.96 2.55 21.03
CA GLU A 494 -7.66 3.58 22.03
C GLU A 494 -6.67 3.05 23.08
N GLU A 495 -6.88 1.81 23.53
CA GLU A 495 -5.91 1.08 24.36
C GLU A 495 -4.54 0.95 23.69
N ASP A 496 -4.46 0.60 22.40
CA ASP A 496 -3.17 0.50 21.67
C ASP A 496 -2.52 1.87 21.42
N ARG A 497 -3.30 2.96 21.41
CA ARG A 497 -2.79 4.34 21.33
C ARG A 497 -2.16 4.76 22.66
N ASP A 498 -2.81 4.44 23.77
CA ASP A 498 -2.42 4.90 25.11
C ASP A 498 -1.38 3.95 25.76
N PHE A 499 -1.44 2.64 25.46
CA PHE A 499 -0.55 1.57 25.94
C PHE A 499 0.04 0.71 24.79
N PRO A 500 0.98 1.26 23.99
CA PRO A 500 1.40 0.67 22.72
C PRO A 500 2.23 -0.62 22.85
N ASP A 501 1.69 -1.73 22.34
CA ASP A 501 2.22 -3.10 22.38
C ASP A 501 2.39 -3.74 23.78
N GLU A 502 1.76 -3.19 24.83
CA GLU A 502 1.75 -3.82 26.16
C GLU A 502 0.89 -5.09 26.16
N VAL A 503 1.37 -6.16 26.80
CA VAL A 503 0.66 -7.46 26.87
C VAL A 503 0.57 -7.93 28.31
N ILE A 504 -0.67 -8.08 28.79
CA ILE A 504 -0.96 -8.67 30.10
C ILE A 504 -0.67 -10.19 30.04
N VAL A 505 -0.11 -10.70 31.12
CA VAL A 505 0.27 -12.10 31.30
C VAL A 505 -0.63 -12.73 32.35
N SER A 506 -1.28 -13.85 32.04
CA SER A 506 -1.92 -14.71 33.04
C SER A 506 -0.88 -15.60 33.72
N SER A 507 -1.12 -15.96 34.99
CA SER A 507 -0.31 -16.89 35.78
C SER A 507 -0.05 -18.23 35.09
N ASP A 508 -1.05 -18.71 34.35
CA ASP A 508 -1.16 -20.14 33.97
C ASP A 508 -0.32 -20.47 32.73
N VAL A 509 0.21 -19.45 32.04
CA VAL A 509 0.88 -19.59 30.74
C VAL A 509 2.37 -19.30 30.86
N SER A 510 3.21 -20.35 30.87
CA SER A 510 4.67 -20.21 30.81
C SER A 510 5.11 -19.32 29.64
N LEU A 511 5.85 -18.27 29.96
CA LEU A 511 6.24 -17.24 29.01
C LEU A 511 7.33 -17.71 28.05
N LYS A 512 8.21 -18.62 28.50
CA LYS A 512 9.18 -19.34 27.67
C LYS A 512 8.50 -20.11 26.52
N LYS A 513 7.35 -20.75 26.78
CA LYS A 513 6.55 -21.41 25.73
C LYS A 513 5.88 -20.37 24.81
N ARG A 514 5.19 -19.37 25.39
CA ARG A 514 4.45 -18.31 24.66
C ARG A 514 5.34 -17.48 23.73
N PHE A 515 6.54 -17.13 24.18
CA PHE A 515 7.46 -16.23 23.48
C PHE A 515 8.73 -16.93 22.94
N LYS A 516 8.74 -18.26 22.80
CA LYS A 516 9.85 -19.06 22.22
C LYS A 516 10.40 -18.53 20.87
N LYS A 517 9.55 -17.82 20.11
CA LYS A 517 9.83 -17.28 18.77
C LYS A 517 10.23 -15.79 18.75
N TYR A 518 10.43 -15.18 19.91
CA TYR A 518 10.86 -13.79 20.06
C TYR A 518 12.34 -13.72 20.41
N ARG A 519 13.00 -12.61 20.05
CA ARG A 519 14.37 -12.26 20.42
C ARG A 519 14.42 -10.93 21.17
N GLY A 520 15.42 -10.74 22.01
CA GLY A 520 15.80 -9.41 22.49
C GLY A 520 16.61 -8.70 21.39
N LEU A 521 16.44 -7.38 21.28
CA LEU A 521 17.33 -6.54 20.46
C LEU A 521 17.93 -5.48 21.36
N LYS A 522 19.25 -5.28 21.30
CA LYS A 522 19.93 -4.28 22.14
C LYS A 522 19.56 -2.85 21.73
N ASN A 523 19.40 -2.61 20.43
CA ASN A 523 18.92 -1.34 19.90
C ASN A 523 18.27 -1.53 18.53
N PHE A 524 16.96 -1.29 18.48
CA PHE A 524 16.08 -1.51 17.33
C PHE A 524 16.60 -1.01 15.97
N ARG A 525 17.39 0.07 15.94
CA ARG A 525 17.87 0.71 14.71
C ARG A 525 19.25 0.25 14.22
N THR A 526 20.01 -0.44 15.07
CA THR A 526 21.43 -0.76 14.82
C THR A 526 21.78 -2.23 15.01
N SER A 527 20.97 -3.01 15.75
CA SER A 527 21.14 -4.46 15.82
C SER A 527 20.99 -5.07 14.41
N PRO A 528 21.89 -5.95 13.96
CA PRO A 528 21.68 -6.68 12.72
C PRO A 528 20.41 -7.54 12.81
N TRP A 529 19.81 -7.81 11.66
CA TRP A 529 18.76 -8.81 11.50
C TRP A 529 18.78 -9.26 10.04
N ASP A 530 19.07 -10.53 9.78
CA ASP A 530 19.21 -11.04 8.43
C ASP A 530 17.86 -11.19 7.69
N PRO A 531 17.69 -10.59 6.49
CA PRO A 531 16.45 -10.71 5.73
C PRO A 531 16.17 -12.12 5.19
N ASN A 532 17.19 -12.97 5.05
CA ASN A 532 17.06 -14.35 4.55
C ASN A 532 17.07 -15.41 5.67
N GLU A 533 17.04 -15.01 6.95
CA GLU A 533 17.09 -15.92 8.11
C GLU A 533 16.03 -17.05 8.06
N TYR A 534 16.49 -18.30 8.09
CA TYR A 534 15.61 -19.46 8.13
C TYR A 534 15.02 -19.68 9.53
N ASN A 535 13.70 -19.82 9.59
CA ASN A 535 12.94 -20.08 10.82
C ASN A 535 11.67 -20.86 10.48
N SER A 536 11.16 -21.63 11.44
CA SER A 536 9.84 -22.31 11.34
C SER A 536 8.64 -21.41 11.03
N ASP A 537 8.81 -20.08 11.09
CA ASP A 537 7.78 -19.08 10.78
C ASP A 537 7.90 -18.51 9.36
N THR A 538 8.93 -18.89 8.60
CA THR A 538 9.17 -18.40 7.23
C THR A 538 8.23 -19.13 6.27
N PRO A 539 7.31 -18.43 5.57
CA PRO A 539 6.39 -19.09 4.66
C PRO A 539 7.11 -19.72 3.46
N TYR A 540 6.60 -20.84 2.96
CA TYR A 540 7.22 -21.57 1.83
C TYR A 540 7.45 -20.68 0.58
N TYR A 541 6.51 -19.77 0.30
CA TYR A 541 6.60 -18.86 -0.85
C TYR A 541 7.71 -17.81 -0.69
N TRP A 542 8.16 -17.50 0.52
CA TRP A 542 9.18 -16.44 0.76
C TRP A 542 10.56 -16.77 0.17
N ARG A 543 10.86 -18.06 -0.09
CA ARG A 543 12.04 -18.46 -0.85
C ARG A 543 11.87 -18.26 -2.37
N ARG A 544 10.65 -18.40 -2.89
CA ARG A 544 10.31 -18.40 -4.31
C ARG A 544 9.78 -17.06 -4.87
N ILE A 545 9.63 -16.03 -4.03
CA ILE A 545 9.34 -14.67 -4.52
C ILE A 545 10.52 -14.12 -5.32
N TYR A 546 10.23 -13.34 -6.37
CA TYR A 546 11.27 -12.76 -7.20
C TYR A 546 11.98 -11.60 -6.47
N LYS A 547 13.30 -11.72 -6.29
CA LYS A 547 14.13 -10.75 -5.55
C LYS A 547 14.84 -9.78 -6.49
N PHE A 548 14.31 -8.55 -6.62
CA PHE A 548 14.98 -7.50 -7.38
C PHE A 548 16.24 -6.98 -6.66
N GLY A 549 17.42 -7.15 -7.26
CA GLY A 549 18.65 -6.50 -6.76
C GLY A 549 18.65 -4.97 -6.87
N ASN A 550 18.13 -4.42 -7.98
CA ASN A 550 17.95 -2.97 -8.15
C ASN A 550 16.72 -2.62 -9.00
N TYR A 551 15.56 -2.49 -8.34
CA TYR A 551 14.28 -2.15 -8.96
C TYR A 551 14.33 -0.88 -9.84
N LYS A 552 15.12 0.14 -9.47
CA LYS A 552 15.14 1.43 -10.21
C LYS A 552 15.83 1.32 -11.57
N THR A 553 16.80 0.42 -11.71
CA THR A 553 17.48 0.18 -13.00
C THR A 553 16.68 -0.77 -13.88
N THR A 554 16.12 -1.86 -13.31
CA THR A 554 15.26 -2.80 -14.06
C THR A 554 14.03 -2.09 -14.62
N LYS A 555 13.30 -1.32 -13.80
CA LYS A 555 12.16 -0.48 -14.23
C LYS A 555 12.49 0.37 -15.46
N LYS A 556 13.62 1.09 -15.44
CA LYS A 556 14.05 1.96 -16.56
C LYS A 556 14.38 1.17 -17.82
N ARG A 557 14.99 -0.02 -17.69
CA ARG A 557 15.31 -0.91 -18.81
C ARG A 557 14.03 -1.39 -19.50
N VAL A 558 13.12 -1.97 -18.72
CA VAL A 558 11.87 -2.57 -19.21
C VAL A 558 10.95 -1.51 -19.84
N ILE A 559 10.75 -0.36 -19.19
CA ILE A 559 9.95 0.76 -19.73
C ILE A 559 10.52 1.31 -21.05
N LYS A 560 11.86 1.28 -21.22
CA LYS A 560 12.51 1.73 -22.46
C LYS A 560 12.37 0.71 -23.58
N GLN A 561 12.43 -0.58 -23.28
CA GLN A 561 12.24 -1.65 -24.27
C GLN A 561 10.82 -1.61 -24.85
N ALA A 562 9.80 -1.46 -23.99
CA ALA A 562 8.39 -1.33 -24.38
C ALA A 562 8.03 -0.08 -25.22
N LEU A 563 8.99 0.77 -25.59
CA LEU A 563 8.80 1.87 -26.54
C LEU A 563 9.18 1.49 -27.98
N ASN A 564 9.99 0.45 -28.17
CA ASN A 564 10.54 0.06 -29.46
C ASN A 564 9.82 -1.14 -30.08
N ASP A 565 9.35 -2.08 -29.24
CA ASP A 565 8.85 -3.38 -29.67
C ASP A 565 7.31 -3.38 -29.71
N GLY A 566 6.69 -3.72 -30.84
CA GLY A 566 5.24 -4.06 -30.92
C GLY A 566 4.39 -3.32 -31.97
N ILE A 567 3.11 -3.67 -32.00
CA ILE A 567 2.05 -3.10 -32.86
C ILE A 567 1.78 -1.65 -32.45
N LYS A 568 1.83 -0.71 -33.39
CA LYS A 568 1.71 0.73 -33.11
C LYS A 568 0.34 1.11 -32.50
N PRO A 569 0.28 2.14 -31.63
CA PRO A 569 -1.00 2.66 -31.14
C PRO A 569 -1.85 3.22 -32.29
N GLY A 570 -3.15 2.99 -32.19
CA GLY A 570 -4.16 3.34 -33.18
C GLY A 570 -4.48 2.27 -34.24
N THR A 571 -3.80 1.13 -34.19
CA THR A 571 -4.18 -0.05 -34.99
C THR A 571 -5.40 -0.74 -34.38
N CYS A 572 -6.38 -1.10 -35.22
CA CYS A 572 -7.50 -1.98 -34.84
C CYS A 572 -7.02 -3.44 -34.93
N ILE A 573 -7.30 -4.22 -33.90
CA ILE A 573 -6.83 -5.60 -33.77
C ILE A 573 -7.91 -6.51 -33.20
N ILE A 574 -7.79 -7.79 -33.52
CA ILE A 574 -8.45 -8.89 -32.81
C ILE A 574 -7.36 -9.64 -32.04
N ILE A 575 -7.50 -9.72 -30.72
CA ILE A 575 -6.64 -10.52 -29.85
C ILE A 575 -7.36 -11.84 -29.56
N GLU A 576 -6.70 -12.96 -29.81
CA GLU A 576 -7.12 -14.26 -29.30
C GLU A 576 -6.27 -14.60 -28.06
N ILE A 577 -6.91 -14.93 -26.94
CA ILE A 577 -6.27 -15.21 -25.63
C ILE A 577 -6.44 -16.69 -25.28
N ARG A 578 -5.34 -17.35 -24.89
CA ARG A 578 -5.32 -18.79 -24.52
C ARG A 578 -5.86 -19.03 -23.11
N ASN A 579 -6.49 -20.20 -22.90
CA ASN A 579 -6.83 -20.77 -21.59
C ASN A 579 -7.69 -19.84 -20.70
N CYS A 580 -8.62 -19.10 -21.30
CA CYS A 580 -9.59 -18.31 -20.54
C CYS A 580 -10.63 -19.23 -19.87
N GLU A 581 -11.12 -18.83 -18.70
CA GLU A 581 -12.24 -19.50 -18.01
C GLU A 581 -13.57 -19.03 -18.63
N LYS A 582 -14.54 -19.94 -18.80
CA LYS A 582 -15.85 -19.61 -19.39
C LYS A 582 -16.65 -18.58 -18.56
N GLU A 583 -16.37 -18.49 -17.27
CA GLU A 583 -16.93 -17.48 -16.35
C GLU A 583 -16.69 -16.03 -16.84
N ILE A 584 -15.51 -15.77 -17.43
CA ILE A 584 -15.12 -14.44 -17.95
C ILE A 584 -16.14 -13.95 -19.00
N PHE A 585 -16.57 -14.87 -19.86
CA PHE A 585 -17.54 -14.58 -20.91
C PHE A 585 -18.98 -14.52 -20.38
N SER A 586 -19.33 -15.32 -19.36
CA SER A 586 -20.68 -15.24 -18.76
C SER A 586 -20.93 -13.92 -18.02
N THR A 587 -19.89 -13.34 -17.42
CA THR A 587 -19.98 -12.02 -16.75
C THR A 587 -19.85 -10.85 -17.73
N TYR A 588 -19.40 -11.10 -18.98
CA TYR A 588 -19.33 -10.06 -19.99
C TYR A 588 -20.74 -9.59 -20.40
N SER A 589 -21.04 -8.34 -20.08
CA SER A 589 -22.14 -7.60 -20.68
C SER A 589 -21.58 -6.52 -21.60
N SER A 590 -22.24 -6.27 -22.74
CA SER A 590 -21.94 -5.11 -23.61
C SER A 590 -22.06 -3.76 -22.88
N THR A 591 -22.66 -3.75 -21.69
CA THR A 591 -22.83 -2.56 -20.83
C THR A 591 -21.72 -2.39 -19.78
N SER A 592 -20.88 -3.41 -19.55
CA SER A 592 -19.79 -3.41 -18.55
C SER A 592 -18.42 -3.20 -19.20
N PRO A 593 -17.43 -2.60 -18.50
CA PRO A 593 -16.12 -2.30 -19.06
C PRO A 593 -15.26 -3.55 -19.25
N PHE A 594 -15.14 -4.06 -20.48
CA PHE A 594 -14.15 -5.08 -20.79
C PHE A 594 -12.85 -4.44 -21.30
N ILE A 595 -11.82 -4.47 -20.47
CA ILE A 595 -10.57 -3.74 -20.67
C ILE A 595 -9.40 -4.72 -20.61
N ILE A 596 -8.44 -4.54 -21.51
CA ILE A 596 -7.23 -5.34 -21.59
C ILE A 596 -6.03 -4.42 -21.31
N PHE A 597 -5.12 -4.84 -20.43
CA PHE A 597 -3.82 -4.18 -20.25
C PHE A 597 -2.69 -5.14 -20.61
N SER A 598 -1.72 -4.70 -21.43
CA SER A 598 -0.47 -5.45 -21.61
C SER A 598 0.41 -5.26 -20.39
N LEU A 599 0.98 -6.36 -19.90
CA LEU A 599 1.93 -6.37 -18.79
C LEU A 599 3.35 -6.17 -19.31
N LEU A 600 4.19 -5.58 -18.47
CA LEU A 600 5.62 -5.50 -18.75
C LEU A 600 6.32 -6.80 -18.33
N GLN A 601 7.54 -7.02 -18.85
CA GLN A 601 8.36 -8.16 -18.45
C GLN A 601 8.52 -8.21 -16.92
N TYR A 602 8.41 -9.41 -16.35
CA TYR A 602 8.44 -9.71 -14.91
C TYR A 602 7.22 -9.28 -14.07
N GLU A 603 6.16 -8.70 -14.64
CA GLU A 603 5.02 -8.19 -13.82
C GLU A 603 4.12 -9.26 -13.20
N HIS A 604 4.14 -10.48 -13.73
CA HIS A 604 3.40 -11.60 -13.16
C HIS A 604 4.04 -12.17 -11.88
N PHE A 605 5.36 -12.05 -11.73
CA PHE A 605 6.08 -12.63 -10.60
C PHE A 605 5.70 -11.99 -9.25
N LEU A 606 5.41 -12.85 -8.27
CA LEU A 606 5.12 -12.47 -6.89
C LEU A 606 6.35 -11.90 -6.20
N THR A 607 6.18 -10.72 -5.58
CA THR A 607 7.24 -10.02 -4.85
C THR A 607 6.75 -9.37 -3.56
N ALA A 608 7.68 -9.12 -2.63
CA ALA A 608 7.41 -8.34 -1.42
C ALA A 608 7.26 -6.84 -1.77
N SER A 609 6.03 -6.42 -2.01
CA SER A 609 5.66 -5.05 -2.38
C SER A 609 5.27 -4.24 -1.15
N ASN A 610 5.80 -3.03 -1.08
CA ASN A 610 5.56 -2.08 -0.01
C ASN A 610 4.82 -0.84 -0.57
N PHE A 611 3.75 -0.47 0.10
CA PHE A 611 2.80 0.55 -0.31
C PHE A 611 2.70 1.62 0.78
N LEU A 612 2.92 2.89 0.43
CA LEU A 612 2.73 4.01 1.33
C LEU A 612 1.24 4.38 1.35
N ILE A 613 0.59 4.26 2.50
CA ILE A 613 -0.86 4.46 2.65
C ILE A 613 -1.19 5.51 3.71
N THR A 614 -2.33 6.16 3.53
CA THR A 614 -2.95 7.12 4.46
C THR A 614 -4.43 6.80 4.61
N GLN A 615 -4.92 6.71 5.85
CA GLN A 615 -6.35 6.52 6.11
C GLN A 615 -7.16 7.66 5.48
N ASN A 616 -8.24 7.31 4.79
CA ASN A 616 -9.16 8.27 4.18
C ASN A 616 -9.89 9.07 5.27
N SER A 617 -10.12 10.37 5.05
CA SER A 617 -10.79 11.24 6.04
C SER A 617 -12.23 10.81 6.33
N GLY A 618 -12.95 10.33 5.31
CA GLY A 618 -14.32 9.84 5.46
C GLY A 618 -14.45 8.41 6.01
N TYR A 619 -13.35 7.73 6.34
CA TYR A 619 -13.40 6.37 6.91
C TYR A 619 -13.01 6.39 8.39
N GLU A 620 -14.02 6.33 9.26
CA GLU A 620 -13.84 6.52 10.69
C GLU A 620 -13.35 5.26 11.42
N LEU A 621 -13.84 4.10 10.96
CA LEU A 621 -13.72 2.80 11.62
C LEU A 621 -12.25 2.37 11.85
N PRO A 622 -11.99 1.56 12.90
CA PRO A 622 -10.68 0.97 13.16
C PRO A 622 -10.34 -0.08 12.08
N VAL A 623 -9.10 -0.05 11.59
CA VAL A 623 -8.57 -1.03 10.62
C VAL A 623 -7.39 -1.74 11.26
N LYS A 624 -7.52 -3.05 11.47
CA LYS A 624 -6.50 -3.90 12.10
C LYS A 624 -5.53 -4.41 11.03
N SER A 625 -4.25 -4.47 11.35
CA SER A 625 -3.27 -5.18 10.52
C SER A 625 -3.70 -6.64 10.36
N LYS A 626 -3.64 -7.15 9.12
CA LYS A 626 -4.17 -8.44 8.66
C LYS A 626 -5.70 -8.56 8.49
N ASP A 627 -6.49 -7.49 8.65
CA ASP A 627 -7.87 -7.49 8.17
C ASP A 627 -7.89 -7.70 6.63
N GLU A 628 -8.96 -8.31 6.12
CA GLU A 628 -9.13 -8.54 4.68
C GLU A 628 -9.57 -7.24 4.00
N LEU A 629 -8.74 -6.77 3.05
CA LEU A 629 -8.96 -5.57 2.27
C LEU A 629 -8.73 -5.85 0.79
N ILE A 630 -9.49 -5.18 -0.07
CA ILE A 630 -9.31 -5.22 -1.51
C ILE A 630 -8.32 -4.12 -1.87
N LEU A 631 -7.15 -4.51 -2.35
CA LEU A 631 -6.11 -3.60 -2.85
C LEU A 631 -6.26 -3.47 -4.36
N GLN A 632 -6.62 -2.27 -4.82
CA GLN A 632 -6.55 -1.90 -6.22
C GLN A 632 -5.27 -1.11 -6.48
N TYR A 633 -4.45 -1.58 -7.42
CA TYR A 633 -3.22 -0.91 -7.85
C TYR A 633 -3.08 -1.00 -9.37
N GLY A 634 -3.14 0.15 -10.05
CA GLY A 634 -3.26 0.19 -11.50
C GLY A 634 -4.54 -0.53 -11.98
N PRO A 635 -4.43 -1.54 -12.88
CA PRO A 635 -5.58 -2.31 -13.34
C PRO A 635 -5.93 -3.50 -12.42
N ARG A 636 -4.98 -3.97 -11.59
CA ARG A 636 -5.13 -5.18 -10.77
C ARG A 636 -5.95 -4.90 -9.51
N ARG A 637 -6.80 -5.87 -9.13
CA ARG A 637 -7.51 -5.94 -7.84
C ARG A 637 -7.14 -7.26 -7.15
N ILE A 638 -6.71 -7.20 -5.90
CA ILE A 638 -6.34 -8.38 -5.11
C ILE A 638 -6.88 -8.29 -3.67
N LEU A 639 -7.30 -9.42 -3.12
CA LEU A 639 -7.68 -9.56 -1.72
C LEU A 639 -6.43 -9.80 -0.87
N VAL A 640 -6.17 -8.93 0.10
CA VAL A 640 -4.91 -8.90 0.87
C VAL A 640 -5.15 -8.75 2.36
N LYS A 641 -4.21 -9.27 3.16
CA LYS A 641 -4.10 -9.07 4.61
C LYS A 641 -2.86 -8.22 4.92
N PRO A 642 -2.89 -6.91 4.68
CA PRO A 642 -1.69 -6.08 4.73
C PRO A 642 -1.11 -6.00 6.15
N LEU A 643 0.22 -6.00 6.23
CA LEU A 643 0.94 -5.66 7.45
C LEU A 643 1.25 -4.17 7.46
N PHE A 644 0.66 -3.43 8.39
CA PHE A 644 1.03 -2.04 8.61
C PHE A 644 2.33 -1.95 9.40
N SER A 645 3.19 -1.04 8.96
CA SER A 645 4.50 -0.77 9.55
C SER A 645 4.81 0.72 9.49
N GLN A 646 5.67 1.18 10.38
CA GLN A 646 5.98 2.61 10.44
C GLN A 646 6.70 3.11 9.19
N SER A 647 6.18 4.21 8.63
CA SER A 647 6.87 5.02 7.63
C SER A 647 7.96 5.86 8.31
N SER A 648 9.05 5.21 8.73
CA SER A 648 10.21 5.92 9.30
C SER A 648 11.14 6.37 8.16
N ASN A 649 11.22 7.69 7.97
CA ASN A 649 12.10 8.29 6.98
C ASN A 649 13.57 8.36 7.46
N THR A 650 13.81 8.11 8.75
CA THR A 650 15.16 7.93 9.30
C THR A 650 15.67 6.56 8.90
N ARG A 651 16.59 6.52 7.92
CA ARG A 651 17.22 5.30 7.40
C ARG A 651 17.83 4.46 8.53
N SER A 652 17.09 3.45 9.00
CA SER A 652 17.61 2.43 9.90
C SER A 652 18.68 1.64 9.15
N VAL A 653 19.82 1.39 9.80
CA VAL A 653 20.97 0.75 9.14
C VAL A 653 20.63 -0.70 8.80
N ASN A 654 19.80 -1.33 9.61
CA ASN A 654 19.32 -2.71 9.51
C ASN A 654 18.02 -2.90 8.70
N ASN A 655 17.42 -1.83 8.16
CA ASN A 655 16.11 -1.87 7.47
C ASN A 655 14.96 -2.58 8.26
N VAL A 656 15.03 -2.57 9.60
CA VAL A 656 13.98 -3.11 10.48
C VAL A 656 12.94 -2.01 10.79
N HIS A 657 11.65 -2.35 10.70
CA HIS A 657 10.52 -1.44 10.89
C HIS A 657 9.51 -1.97 11.90
N LYS A 658 9.02 -1.10 12.78
CA LYS A 658 8.03 -1.46 13.80
C LYS A 658 6.70 -1.77 13.10
N PHE A 659 6.13 -2.94 13.37
CA PHE A 659 4.74 -3.30 13.07
C PHE A 659 3.76 -2.41 13.83
N GLU A 660 2.63 -2.05 13.20
CA GLU A 660 1.53 -1.33 13.85
C GLU A 660 0.27 -2.20 13.86
N ARG A 661 -0.40 -2.31 15.01
CA ARG A 661 -1.61 -3.16 15.15
C ARG A 661 -2.81 -2.56 14.43
N TYR A 662 -2.95 -1.24 14.45
CA TYR A 662 -4.01 -0.50 13.75
C TYR A 662 -3.41 0.58 12.85
N LEU A 663 -4.13 0.92 11.77
CA LEU A 663 -3.84 2.10 10.98
C LEU A 663 -4.17 3.36 11.80
N GLN A 664 -3.29 4.36 11.79
CA GLN A 664 -3.43 5.58 12.58
C GLN A 664 -3.95 6.74 11.71
N LYS A 665 -5.05 7.40 12.14
CA LYS A 665 -5.62 8.56 11.43
C LYS A 665 -4.54 9.67 11.30
N GLY A 666 -4.45 10.30 10.13
CA GLY A 666 -3.53 11.41 9.86
C GLY A 666 -2.05 11.06 9.70
N ARG A 667 -1.62 9.81 9.94
CA ARG A 667 -0.23 9.35 9.73
C ARG A 667 -0.13 8.47 8.49
N SER A 668 0.89 8.69 7.66
CA SER A 668 1.25 7.74 6.61
C SER A 668 1.94 6.50 7.20
N SER A 669 1.40 5.32 6.92
CA SER A 669 1.98 4.02 7.29
C SER A 669 2.37 3.25 6.02
N ILE A 670 3.20 2.22 6.15
CA ILE A 670 3.60 1.36 5.03
C ILE A 670 2.91 0.00 5.17
N ALA A 671 1.99 -0.29 4.25
CA ALA A 671 1.37 -1.60 4.08
C ALA A 671 2.30 -2.49 3.25
N SER A 672 2.61 -3.69 3.75
CA SER A 672 3.50 -4.64 3.08
C SER A 672 2.76 -5.94 2.79
N VAL A 673 2.86 -6.41 1.53
CA VAL A 673 2.08 -7.52 0.96
C VAL A 673 2.95 -8.29 -0.04
N VAL A 674 2.74 -9.60 -0.18
CA VAL A 674 3.28 -10.35 -1.33
C VAL A 674 2.26 -10.33 -2.47
N CYS A 675 2.61 -9.71 -3.59
CA CYS A 675 1.74 -9.60 -4.77
C CYS A 675 2.55 -9.51 -6.07
N PRO A 676 1.91 -9.68 -7.25
CA PRO A 676 2.54 -9.42 -8.53
C PRO A 676 3.06 -7.98 -8.60
N ILE A 677 4.19 -7.78 -9.26
CA ILE A 677 4.79 -6.44 -9.36
C ILE A 677 4.19 -5.64 -10.51
N PHE A 678 3.94 -4.36 -10.27
CA PHE A 678 3.56 -3.42 -11.32
C PHE A 678 4.61 -2.29 -11.36
N PHE A 679 5.29 -2.12 -12.49
CA PHE A 679 6.35 -1.13 -12.68
C PHE A 679 5.77 0.26 -12.91
N GLY A 680 5.95 1.17 -11.94
CA GLY A 680 5.40 2.51 -12.07
C GLY A 680 5.54 3.30 -10.79
N ASN A 681 5.02 4.53 -10.80
CA ASN A 681 4.64 5.21 -9.57
C ASN A 681 3.11 5.10 -9.56
N ILE A 682 2.60 4.10 -8.86
CA ILE A 682 1.22 3.64 -9.04
C ILE A 682 0.40 4.09 -7.84
N PRO A 683 -0.71 4.78 -8.04
CA PRO A 683 -1.67 5.09 -6.99
C PRO A 683 -2.45 3.84 -6.57
N ILE A 684 -2.91 3.86 -5.33
CA ILE A 684 -3.45 2.69 -4.64
C ILE A 684 -4.73 3.08 -3.91
N LEU A 685 -5.75 2.22 -4.04
CA LEU A 685 -6.97 2.26 -3.26
C LEU A 685 -7.02 1.00 -2.39
N LEU A 686 -7.28 1.18 -1.09
CA LEU A 686 -7.68 0.12 -0.18
C LEU A 686 -9.18 0.25 0.06
N LEU A 687 -9.92 -0.76 -0.37
CA LEU A 687 -11.36 -0.84 -0.30
C LEU A 687 -11.76 -1.95 0.68
N LYS A 688 -12.88 -1.76 1.39
CA LYS A 688 -13.55 -2.83 2.14
C LYS A 688 -14.95 -3.02 1.57
N SER A 689 -15.32 -4.27 1.32
CA SER A 689 -16.67 -4.64 0.92
C SER A 689 -17.61 -4.55 2.13
N THR A 690 -18.78 -3.97 1.92
CA THR A 690 -19.87 -3.78 2.89
C THR A 690 -21.17 -4.22 2.22
N LEU A 691 -22.21 -4.54 3.00
CA LEU A 691 -23.55 -4.90 2.50
C LEU A 691 -24.14 -3.87 1.51
N SER A 692 -23.80 -2.59 1.68
CA SER A 692 -24.24 -1.47 0.84
C SER A 692 -23.26 -1.06 -0.27
N GLY A 693 -22.25 -1.89 -0.57
CA GLY A 693 -21.24 -1.64 -1.61
C GLY A 693 -19.82 -1.47 -1.06
N PHE A 694 -19.00 -0.65 -1.73
CA PHE A 694 -17.58 -0.49 -1.38
C PHE A 694 -17.29 0.76 -0.56
N SER A 695 -16.51 0.61 0.51
CA SER A 695 -16.02 1.71 1.34
C SER A 695 -14.53 1.97 1.10
N LEU A 696 -14.15 3.23 0.84
CA LEU A 696 -12.75 3.64 0.64
C LEU A 696 -12.05 3.84 1.98
N VAL A 697 -11.29 2.84 2.40
CA VAL A 697 -10.59 2.79 3.69
C VAL A 697 -9.37 3.69 3.71
N ALA A 698 -8.51 3.57 2.70
CA ALA A 698 -7.25 4.29 2.63
C ALA A 698 -6.81 4.50 1.17
N THR A 699 -6.09 5.58 0.94
CA THR A 699 -5.47 5.92 -0.34
C THR A 699 -3.95 5.90 -0.19
N GLY A 700 -3.23 5.69 -1.28
CA GLY A 700 -1.79 5.54 -1.21
C GLY A 700 -1.06 5.52 -2.53
N SER A 701 0.23 5.20 -2.47
CA SER A 701 1.09 5.04 -3.63
C SER A 701 2.12 3.93 -3.43
N PHE A 702 2.52 3.30 -4.53
CA PHE A 702 3.60 2.33 -4.55
C PHE A 702 4.92 2.94 -4.09
N PHE A 703 5.57 2.32 -3.09
CA PHE A 703 6.80 2.84 -2.50
C PHE A 703 8.05 2.11 -3.05
N ASN A 704 8.18 0.81 -2.79
CA ASN A 704 9.23 -0.03 -3.36
C ASN A 704 8.85 -1.52 -3.34
N VAL A 705 9.54 -2.31 -4.15
CA VAL A 705 9.66 -3.76 -3.96
C VAL A 705 11.01 -4.01 -3.30
N ASP A 706 10.98 -4.48 -2.06
CA ASP A 706 12.17 -4.66 -1.23
C ASP A 706 11.93 -5.76 -0.19
N HIS A 707 12.52 -6.93 -0.43
CA HIS A 707 12.49 -8.08 0.47
C HIS A 707 13.40 -7.91 1.69
N SER A 708 14.31 -6.93 1.68
CA SER A 708 15.19 -6.62 2.83
C SER A 708 14.48 -5.83 3.93
N ARG A 709 13.27 -5.33 3.67
CA ARG A 709 12.43 -4.63 4.65
C ARG A 709 11.88 -5.63 5.68
N ILE A 710 12.45 -5.66 6.87
CA ILE A 710 12.01 -6.54 7.95
C ILE A 710 10.93 -5.85 8.79
N ILE A 711 9.79 -6.53 8.96
CA ILE A 711 8.69 -6.06 9.83
C ILE A 711 8.76 -6.83 11.14
N SER A 712 9.01 -6.11 12.23
CA SER A 712 9.12 -6.69 13.57
C SER A 712 7.90 -6.29 14.42
N LYS A 713 7.15 -7.27 14.89
CA LYS A 713 6.20 -7.09 16.00
C LYS A 713 6.98 -6.98 17.30
N ARG A 714 6.72 -5.90 18.02
CA ARG A 714 7.14 -5.71 19.41
C ARG A 714 6.08 -6.28 20.34
N VAL A 715 6.51 -6.78 21.49
CA VAL A 715 5.69 -7.03 22.68
C VAL A 715 6.42 -6.41 23.85
N ILE A 716 5.71 -5.67 24.69
CA ILE A 716 6.23 -5.15 25.95
C ILE A 716 5.66 -5.99 27.08
N LEU A 717 6.55 -6.61 27.86
CA LEU A 717 6.21 -7.13 29.18
C LEU A 717 6.44 -6.02 30.21
N THR A 718 5.49 -5.82 31.10
CA THR A 718 5.53 -4.79 32.15
C THR A 718 5.65 -5.43 33.53
N GLY A 719 6.22 -4.70 34.48
CA GLY A 719 6.45 -5.14 35.84
C GLY A 719 6.62 -3.96 36.78
N TYR A 720 6.31 -4.17 38.06
CA TYR A 720 6.27 -3.10 39.06
C TYR A 720 7.38 -3.28 40.09
N PRO A 721 8.13 -2.21 40.45
CA PRO A 721 9.13 -2.26 41.50
C PRO A 721 8.44 -2.46 42.87
N PHE A 722 8.81 -3.54 43.57
CA PHE A 722 8.27 -3.87 44.89
C PHE A 722 9.15 -3.32 46.03
N ARG A 723 10.46 -3.56 45.98
CA ARG A 723 11.43 -3.05 46.98
C ARG A 723 12.65 -2.47 46.27
N ILE A 724 13.05 -1.26 46.67
CA ILE A 724 14.13 -0.51 46.03
C ILE A 724 15.28 -0.34 47.04
N TYR A 725 16.42 -0.97 46.75
CA TYR A 725 17.69 -0.74 47.44
C TYR A 725 18.56 0.22 46.61
N LYS A 726 19.73 0.63 47.14
CA LYS A 726 20.61 1.66 46.54
C LYS A 726 20.91 1.47 45.03
N LYS A 727 21.12 0.23 44.58
CA LYS A 727 21.38 -0.16 43.17
C LYS A 727 20.59 -1.40 42.71
N ILE A 728 19.87 -2.07 43.60
CA ILE A 728 19.15 -3.32 43.34
C ILE A 728 17.67 -3.07 43.55
N VAL A 729 16.84 -3.49 42.62
CA VAL A 729 15.38 -3.37 42.68
C VAL A 729 14.76 -4.76 42.56
N ILE A 730 13.86 -5.12 43.48
CA ILE A 730 13.04 -6.32 43.35
C ILE A 730 11.80 -5.94 42.55
N VAL A 731 11.54 -6.65 41.45
CA VAL A 731 10.41 -6.42 40.54
C VAL A 731 9.40 -7.57 40.67
N ARG A 732 8.10 -7.25 40.54
CA ARG A 732 6.98 -8.20 40.59
C ARG A 732 6.04 -8.06 39.38
N TYR A 733 5.21 -9.07 39.15
CA TYR A 733 4.17 -9.14 38.11
C TYR A 733 4.66 -9.05 36.64
N MET A 734 5.95 -9.28 36.38
CA MET A 734 6.48 -9.40 35.00
C MET A 734 6.59 -10.86 34.53
N PHE A 735 6.87 -11.75 35.48
CA PHE A 735 6.97 -13.20 35.32
C PHE A 735 6.28 -13.86 36.52
N PHE A 736 5.81 -15.10 36.34
CA PHE A 736 5.19 -15.90 37.40
C PHE A 736 5.98 -17.17 37.75
N ASN A 737 6.96 -17.55 36.90
CA ASN A 737 7.83 -18.72 37.08
C ASN A 737 9.30 -18.30 37.16
N SER A 738 10.10 -19.03 37.95
CA SER A 738 11.57 -18.91 37.99
C SER A 738 12.23 -19.12 36.62
N ASP A 739 11.83 -20.17 35.91
CA ASP A 739 12.38 -20.58 34.62
C ASP A 739 12.21 -19.52 33.53
N ASP A 740 11.11 -18.75 33.60
CA ASP A 740 10.85 -17.66 32.67
C ASP A 740 11.83 -16.51 32.95
N VAL A 741 12.07 -16.15 34.22
CA VAL A 741 13.08 -15.12 34.61
C VAL A 741 14.47 -15.48 34.08
N GLU A 742 14.87 -16.75 34.19
CA GLU A 742 16.19 -17.22 33.71
C GLU A 742 16.28 -17.20 32.18
N TRP A 743 15.21 -17.62 31.50
CA TRP A 743 15.13 -17.60 30.03
C TRP A 743 15.25 -16.19 29.43
N PHE A 744 14.63 -15.20 30.07
CA PHE A 744 14.68 -13.78 29.66
C PHE A 744 15.81 -12.97 30.32
N LYS A 745 16.63 -13.59 31.18
CA LYS A 745 17.73 -12.96 31.94
C LYS A 745 18.66 -12.05 31.13
N PRO A 746 19.13 -12.40 29.91
CA PRO A 746 20.11 -11.57 29.23
C PRO A 746 19.49 -10.26 28.69
N ILE A 747 18.16 -10.17 28.58
CA ILE A 747 17.48 -9.08 27.88
C ILE A 747 17.51 -7.79 28.70
N GLN A 748 17.76 -6.68 28.01
CA GLN A 748 17.79 -5.35 28.60
C GLN A 748 16.39 -4.91 29.05
N LEU A 749 16.30 -4.50 30.30
CA LEU A 749 15.15 -3.81 30.88
C LEU A 749 15.28 -2.30 30.63
N PHE A 750 14.13 -1.66 30.44
CA PHE A 750 14.01 -0.20 30.46
C PHE A 750 12.87 0.20 31.40
N THR A 751 12.73 1.48 31.70
CA THR A 751 11.57 2.00 32.44
C THR A 751 10.88 3.12 31.67
N LYS A 752 9.60 3.40 31.96
CA LYS A 752 8.87 4.49 31.26
C LYS A 752 9.51 5.87 31.48
N TYR A 753 10.26 6.06 32.57
CA TYR A 753 11.09 7.25 32.82
C TYR A 753 12.50 7.21 32.19
N GLY A 754 12.78 6.25 31.29
CA GLY A 754 14.00 6.21 30.49
C GLY A 754 15.26 5.69 31.20
N ARG A 755 15.10 4.95 32.30
CA ARG A 755 16.21 4.24 32.98
C ARG A 755 16.46 2.90 32.31
N VAL A 756 17.65 2.33 32.47
CA VAL A 756 18.09 1.10 31.78
C VAL A 756 18.70 0.12 32.78
N GLY A 757 18.39 -1.18 32.64
CA GLY A 757 18.84 -2.21 33.58
C GLY A 757 18.85 -3.62 33.02
N TYR A 758 19.18 -4.59 33.89
CA TYR A 758 19.30 -6.00 33.58
C TYR A 758 18.85 -6.88 34.75
N ILE A 759 18.39 -8.10 34.45
CA ILE A 759 18.03 -9.12 35.44
C ILE A 759 19.31 -9.73 36.04
N LYS A 760 19.38 -9.82 37.37
CA LYS A 760 20.50 -10.44 38.10
C LYS A 760 20.22 -11.91 38.44
N GLU A 761 19.12 -12.15 39.15
CA GLU A 761 18.74 -13.45 39.72
C GLU A 761 17.24 -13.49 40.00
N SER A 762 16.64 -14.68 39.86
CA SER A 762 15.29 -15.02 40.30
C SER A 762 15.19 -15.00 41.83
N LEU A 763 13.97 -14.86 42.35
CA LEU A 763 13.66 -14.86 43.78
C LEU A 763 12.43 -15.73 44.04
N GLY A 764 12.66 -16.91 44.61
CA GLY A 764 11.62 -17.90 44.86
C GLY A 764 11.00 -18.44 43.58
N THR A 765 9.85 -19.11 43.71
CA THR A 765 9.13 -19.79 42.64
C THR A 765 8.24 -18.86 41.83
N HIS A 766 7.61 -17.87 42.47
CA HIS A 766 6.57 -16.98 41.89
C HIS A 766 7.09 -15.88 40.94
N GLY A 767 8.25 -16.06 40.29
CA GLY A 767 8.73 -15.15 39.24
C GLY A 767 9.19 -13.75 39.68
N TYR A 768 9.35 -13.49 40.98
CA TYR A 768 10.06 -12.30 41.46
C TYR A 768 11.52 -12.34 41.01
N PHE A 769 12.15 -11.18 40.82
CA PHE A 769 13.57 -11.12 40.47
C PHE A 769 14.24 -9.84 40.96
N LYS A 770 15.57 -9.91 41.16
CA LYS A 770 16.41 -8.74 41.38
C LYS A 770 16.90 -8.20 40.05
N ALA A 771 16.74 -6.91 39.84
CA ALA A 771 17.27 -6.15 38.72
C ALA A 771 18.28 -5.10 39.20
N ILE A 772 19.26 -4.80 38.34
CA ILE A 772 20.22 -3.70 38.52
C ILE A 772 19.93 -2.66 37.44
N PHE A 773 19.90 -1.37 37.83
CA PHE A 773 19.67 -0.25 36.92
C PHE A 773 20.81 0.76 36.97
N ASP A 774 20.96 1.53 35.89
CA ASP A 774 21.93 2.62 35.75
C ASP A 774 21.74 3.73 36.79
N ARG A 775 20.48 4.03 37.12
CA ARG A 775 20.04 5.09 38.04
C ARG A 775 19.03 4.55 39.05
N ARG A 776 18.91 5.23 40.20
CA ARG A 776 17.88 4.93 41.21
C ARG A 776 16.48 5.06 40.60
N ILE A 777 15.62 4.06 40.85
CA ILE A 777 14.22 3.99 40.43
C ILE A 777 13.28 4.61 41.47
N ASN A 778 12.10 5.06 41.04
CA ASN A 778 10.99 5.48 41.92
C ASN A 778 9.94 4.36 41.99
N GLN A 779 9.16 4.28 43.07
CA GLN A 779 8.14 3.21 43.22
C GLN A 779 6.95 3.34 42.24
N GLN A 780 6.71 4.54 41.70
CA GLN A 780 5.73 4.81 40.63
C GLN A 780 6.27 4.47 39.22
N ASP A 781 7.55 4.12 39.08
CA ASP A 781 8.11 3.75 37.78
C ASP A 781 7.62 2.36 37.35
N THR A 782 7.50 2.13 36.05
CA THR A 782 7.13 0.82 35.49
C THR A 782 8.33 0.26 34.74
N VAL A 783 8.76 -0.94 35.15
CA VAL A 783 9.83 -1.68 34.51
C VAL A 783 9.25 -2.41 33.31
N ALA A 784 9.94 -2.37 32.19
CA ALA A 784 9.48 -2.91 30.92
C ALA A 784 10.60 -3.67 30.19
N MET A 785 10.22 -4.68 29.41
CA MET A 785 11.11 -5.46 28.56
C MET A 785 10.56 -5.52 27.13
N ASN A 786 11.40 -5.20 26.14
CA ASN A 786 11.02 -5.30 24.73
C ASN A 786 11.39 -6.68 24.16
N LEU A 787 10.39 -7.41 23.66
CA LEU A 787 10.57 -8.62 22.87
C LEU A 787 10.19 -8.36 21.41
N TYR A 788 10.97 -8.87 20.47
CA TYR A 788 10.77 -8.67 19.03
C TYR A 788 10.61 -9.98 18.28
N LYS A 789 9.66 -10.03 17.34
CA LYS A 789 9.45 -11.15 16.44
C LYS A 789 9.23 -10.66 15.01
N ARG A 790 9.89 -11.29 14.04
CA ARG A 790 9.65 -11.04 12.61
C ARG A 790 8.26 -11.52 12.21
N ILE A 791 7.56 -10.73 11.40
CA ILE A 791 6.32 -11.13 10.74
C ILE A 791 6.53 -11.01 9.23
N TYR A 792 6.13 -12.05 8.50
CA TYR A 792 6.15 -12.08 7.05
C TYR A 792 4.82 -11.60 6.45
N PRO A 793 4.83 -10.78 5.39
CA PRO A 793 3.62 -10.35 4.69
C PRO A 793 2.89 -11.54 4.06
N SER A 794 1.56 -11.50 4.05
CA SER A 794 0.74 -12.52 3.42
C SER A 794 0.77 -12.46 1.90
N LEU A 795 0.55 -13.60 1.25
CA LEU A 795 0.24 -13.69 -0.17
C LEU A 795 -1.16 -13.12 -0.46
N GLY A 796 -1.25 -12.18 -1.40
CA GLY A 796 -2.51 -11.63 -1.89
C GLY A 796 -3.15 -12.58 -2.90
N LYS A 797 -4.45 -12.83 -2.76
CA LYS A 797 -5.24 -13.62 -3.72
C LYS A 797 -5.82 -12.70 -4.78
N ILE A 798 -6.02 -13.17 -6.01
CA ILE A 798 -6.79 -12.42 -7.01
C ILE A 798 -8.20 -12.17 -6.45
N TRP A 799 -8.67 -10.92 -6.52
CA TRP A 799 -10.04 -10.59 -6.16
C TRP A 799 -10.92 -10.73 -7.40
N ARG A 800 -11.80 -11.73 -7.39
CA ARG A 800 -12.89 -11.87 -8.37
C ARG A 800 -14.10 -11.08 -7.87
N PRO A 801 -14.83 -10.34 -8.73
CA PRO A 801 -16.17 -9.89 -8.39
C PRO A 801 -17.04 -11.12 -8.11
N GLN A 802 -17.81 -11.09 -7.03
CA GLN A 802 -18.88 -12.07 -6.82
C GLN A 802 -20.01 -11.74 -7.79
N ILE A 803 -20.49 -12.77 -8.50
CA ILE A 803 -21.61 -12.70 -9.46
C ILE A 803 -22.93 -12.60 -8.68
#